data_AF-A0A4Q0YT40-F1
#
_entry.id   AF-A0A4Q0YT40-F1
#
_cell.length_a   1.000
_cell.length_b   1.000
_cell.length_c   1.000
_cell.angle_alpha   90.00
_cell.angle_beta   90.00
_cell.angle_gamma   90.00
#
_symmetry.space_group_name_H-M   'P 1'
#
loop_
_entity.id
_entity.type
_entity.pdbx_description
1 polymer ?
#
loop_
_entity_poly.entity_id
_entity_poly.type
_entity_poly.pdbx_seq_one_letter_code
_entity_poly.pdbx_strand_id
1 'polypeptide(L)'
;MQFTASTARFYFFLEVALEYIKHKRYRWLLLITVFLSGCFTVDKKEVDIEKEDGGQAVIDVVLTDRPSNRVVLDIVSDLPDEVTVSRAQLTFTSSNWNTPQTVTLTAIDDDTVDNDTAKIKVSVNRRLSDFSFGFAQDRLVNVTVVNDDLADVRLSKTAMTIPENAGAGEFTAVLTAQPKSDVIVDVESNDVDEATVTPSQITFSPSNWNTPQALSVFGIDDDKTTTDTATVSVSVNPLSDGGFVEIPVKSVLVTLENDDDGEQPKAIKVDPAQPPEQLVVTLPGRNDYFKLHKTSQRGPDFEVVRVRSDGTKEALDAGEVRTYTGYSPTAPEILMAATLLHNGDLRYQLFRGVNDDIIGNPSSAAREDDYDASRPTNVTFWDRMPAPPITILQPMGTLTDPAPSPYKLADLSLILDASRWTNLGFQKDRSIIEKTETSINFTDALYLRDMSWRHPIDKVLIYETFPASGTNEWTKTKTRVDSLFPGNISDHYATIGQVGGGLAFVCNTHSISAVYNSFDAGYAEFWHVFRHEIGHNHGSGHYTGGAPEGATIMSGNSIPLSKISGPESDVMKGCASWKFKDAYRDGQAPSHPVPPYAKFDKVLIKGSEREIVLDVLSNDIDANNDKIGILDFVTSTRNGTIRFEPADSASGRDKLVYTVDSVLAIGEKDRFTYRIIDANGQISTGQIEIQRYPESITLSTNADLNNIASNAEEVAKLYDYYREVKFVTSNGNWASNIRLPSGDRLEGRDFLLTVNSAYAVNLHVNGEVKTYFRGQTISGTYGNGAWKLFEIAF
;
A
#
# COMPACT_ATOMS: atom_id res chain seq x y z
N MET A 1 49.39 70.06 26.61
CA MET A 1 50.28 70.92 25.80
C MET A 1 51.05 70.02 24.85
N GLN A 2 50.49 69.79 23.66
CA GLN A 2 51.12 69.16 22.50
C GLN A 2 50.20 69.55 21.32
N PHE A 3 50.66 70.50 20.50
CA PHE A 3 49.95 70.94 19.30
C PHE A 3 50.22 69.94 18.18
N THR A 4 49.19 69.26 17.69
CA THR A 4 49.27 68.42 16.49
C THR A 4 48.63 69.12 15.30
N ALA A 5 49.35 69.06 14.18
CA ALA A 5 49.12 69.76 12.92
C ALA A 5 47.71 69.59 12.32
N SER A 6 46.86 70.61 12.42
CA SER A 6 45.78 70.84 11.44
C SER A 6 45.46 72.32 11.19
N THR A 7 46.07 73.24 11.95
CA THR A 7 45.88 74.70 11.82
C THR A 7 46.72 75.38 10.74
N ALA A 8 47.56 74.65 9.98
CA ALA A 8 48.50 75.25 9.02
C ALA A 8 48.06 75.23 7.54
N ARG A 9 46.93 74.61 7.17
CA ARG A 9 46.43 74.61 5.78
C ARG A 9 45.30 75.61 5.48
N PHE A 10 44.78 76.28 6.49
CA PHE A 10 43.71 77.28 6.31
C PHE A 10 44.22 78.73 6.12
N TYR A 11 45.50 78.98 6.40
CA TYR A 11 46.10 80.32 6.22
C TYR A 11 46.63 80.59 4.79
N PHE A 12 46.82 79.58 3.95
CA PHE A 12 47.39 79.79 2.60
C PHE A 12 46.34 80.19 1.55
N PHE A 13 45.06 79.87 1.75
CA PHE A 13 43.98 80.28 0.84
C PHE A 13 43.45 81.70 1.11
N LEU A 14 43.77 82.28 2.27
CA LEU A 14 43.35 83.64 2.62
C LEU A 14 44.24 84.72 1.99
N GLU A 15 45.53 84.44 1.73
CA GLU A 15 46.43 85.37 1.02
C GLU A 15 46.12 85.47 -0.48
N VAL A 16 45.73 84.38 -1.13
CA VAL A 16 45.43 84.38 -2.58
C VAL A 16 44.13 85.13 -2.90
N ALA A 17 43.14 85.10 -2.00
CA ALA A 17 41.90 85.85 -2.17
C ALA A 17 42.07 87.38 -1.96
N LEU A 18 43.03 87.78 -1.12
CA LEU A 18 43.35 89.19 -0.85
C LEU A 18 44.07 89.88 -2.03
N GLU A 19 44.77 89.12 -2.88
CA GLU A 19 45.48 89.66 -4.04
C GLU A 19 44.57 89.80 -5.28
N TYR A 20 43.53 88.97 -5.40
CA TYR A 20 42.57 89.02 -6.52
C TYR A 20 41.55 90.19 -6.42
N ILE A 21 41.35 90.76 -5.23
CA ILE A 21 40.36 91.84 -4.99
C ILE A 21 40.97 93.25 -5.12
N LYS A 22 42.28 93.39 -5.39
CA LYS A 22 42.91 94.71 -5.61
C LYS A 22 42.57 95.39 -6.94
N HIS A 23 41.88 94.74 -7.89
CA HIS A 23 41.74 95.29 -9.26
C HIS A 23 40.34 95.60 -9.80
N LYS A 24 39.23 95.46 -9.06
CA LYS A 24 37.93 95.99 -9.55
C LYS A 24 37.12 96.68 -8.45
N ARG A 25 36.96 98.00 -8.63
CA ARG A 25 36.09 98.87 -7.82
C ARG A 25 34.61 98.47 -8.01
N TYR A 26 34.10 97.61 -7.14
CA TYR A 26 32.68 97.60 -6.78
C TYR A 26 32.55 97.46 -5.26
N ARG A 27 32.07 98.53 -4.64
CA ARG A 27 31.71 98.59 -3.21
C ARG A 27 30.41 97.83 -3.03
N TRP A 28 30.47 96.63 -2.46
CA TRP A 28 29.53 96.17 -1.43
C TRP A 28 30.33 95.31 -0.44
N LEU A 29 30.10 95.56 0.84
CA LEU A 29 30.85 95.12 2.01
C LEU A 29 30.92 93.57 2.08
N LEU A 30 32.11 92.97 1.85
CA LEU A 30 32.34 91.58 2.26
C LEU A 30 32.71 91.63 3.75
N LEU A 31 31.71 91.48 4.63
CA LEU A 31 31.97 91.16 6.03
C LEU A 31 32.70 89.81 6.02
N ILE A 32 34.02 89.82 6.20
CA ILE A 32 34.76 88.63 6.59
C ILE A 32 34.43 88.44 8.08
N THR A 33 33.24 87.90 8.34
CA THR A 33 32.97 87.26 9.61
C THR A 33 33.85 86.03 9.61
N VAL A 34 34.86 86.01 10.49
CA VAL A 34 35.47 84.75 10.91
C VAL A 34 34.31 83.97 11.53
N PHE A 35 33.66 83.11 10.74
CA PHE A 35 32.68 82.18 11.28
C PHE A 35 33.46 81.26 12.20
N LEU A 36 33.40 81.53 13.50
CA LEU A 36 33.46 80.46 14.50
C LEU A 36 32.44 79.43 14.00
N SER A 37 32.96 78.36 13.39
CA SER A 37 32.10 77.31 12.85
C SER A 37 31.46 76.65 14.06
N GLY A 38 30.15 76.78 14.16
CA GLY A 38 29.39 76.19 15.26
C GLY A 38 29.67 74.70 15.30
N CYS A 39 29.91 74.16 16.49
CA CYS A 39 30.21 72.75 16.68
C CYS A 39 29.14 72.05 17.52
N PHE A 40 29.15 70.73 17.49
CA PHE A 40 28.33 69.89 18.34
C PHE A 40 29.18 68.75 18.89
N THR A 41 28.75 68.22 20.02
CA THR A 41 29.37 67.08 20.69
C THR A 41 28.37 65.96 20.81
N VAL A 42 28.89 64.74 20.68
CA VAL A 42 28.24 63.51 21.15
C VAL A 42 29.05 63.07 22.37
N ASP A 43 28.38 62.74 23.47
CA ASP A 43 29.00 62.38 24.74
C ASP A 43 29.90 61.13 24.65
N LYS A 44 29.53 60.18 23.79
CA LYS A 44 30.24 58.92 23.59
C LYS A 44 30.78 58.79 22.16
N LYS A 45 31.93 58.12 22.04
CA LYS A 45 32.51 57.70 20.74
C LYS A 45 32.33 56.21 20.48
N GLU A 46 32.16 55.44 21.54
CA GLU A 46 31.97 53.99 21.55
C GLU A 46 30.86 53.69 22.56
N VAL A 47 29.98 52.74 22.21
CA VAL A 47 28.83 52.33 23.00
C VAL A 47 28.68 50.83 22.88
N ASP A 48 28.60 50.13 24.01
CA ASP A 48 28.26 48.71 24.05
C ASP A 48 26.78 48.56 24.43
N ILE A 49 26.05 47.71 23.71
CA ILE A 49 24.69 47.26 24.07
C ILE A 49 24.83 45.85 24.63
N GLU A 50 24.34 45.63 25.85
CA GLU A 50 24.64 44.41 26.64
C GLU A 50 23.99 43.11 26.11
N LYS A 51 23.01 43.21 25.19
CA LYS A 51 22.38 42.07 24.50
C LYS A 51 21.65 42.52 23.22
N GLU A 52 21.47 41.64 22.25
CA GLU A 52 20.77 41.97 20.98
C GLU A 52 19.25 41.83 21.03
N ASP A 53 18.69 41.03 21.96
CA ASP A 53 17.25 40.92 22.23
C ASP A 53 16.66 42.23 22.84
N GLY A 54 16.56 43.26 22.00
CA GLY A 54 16.01 44.57 22.33
C GLY A 54 16.84 45.39 23.32
N GLY A 55 18.12 45.05 23.50
CA GLY A 55 19.03 45.81 24.35
C GLY A 55 19.12 47.28 23.92
N GLN A 56 19.32 48.17 24.90
CA GLN A 56 19.33 49.61 24.64
C GLN A 56 20.54 50.30 25.24
N ALA A 57 21.05 51.27 24.50
CA ALA A 57 21.99 52.25 25.00
C ALA A 57 21.57 53.66 24.57
N VAL A 58 22.17 54.67 25.18
CA VAL A 58 21.85 56.08 24.89
C VAL A 58 23.10 56.87 24.56
N ILE A 59 22.94 57.81 23.61
CA ILE A 59 23.90 58.88 23.33
C ILE A 59 23.23 60.24 23.53
N ASP A 60 23.98 61.20 24.03
CA ASP A 60 23.55 62.57 24.25
C ASP A 60 24.22 63.50 23.25
N VAL A 61 23.41 64.27 22.52
CA VAL A 61 23.89 65.24 21.51
C VAL A 61 23.59 66.66 21.98
N VAL A 62 24.57 67.55 21.90
CA VAL A 62 24.41 68.96 22.30
C VAL A 62 25.25 69.88 21.41
N LEU A 63 24.78 71.10 21.16
CA LEU A 63 25.57 72.12 20.46
C LEU A 63 26.55 72.79 21.43
N THR A 64 27.76 73.11 20.96
CA THR A 64 28.75 73.85 21.77
C THR A 64 28.53 75.35 21.74
N ASP A 65 27.75 75.83 20.77
CA ASP A 65 27.53 77.25 20.51
C ASP A 65 26.04 77.54 20.30
N ARG A 66 25.60 78.71 20.77
CA ARG A 66 24.23 79.18 20.57
C ARG A 66 24.00 79.56 19.11
N PRO A 67 23.09 78.89 18.37
CA PRO A 67 22.85 79.20 16.97
C PRO A 67 21.93 80.42 16.82
N SER A 68 22.06 81.14 15.71
CA SER A 68 21.20 82.29 15.37
C SER A 68 19.87 81.88 14.75
N ASN A 69 19.85 80.73 14.07
CA ASN A 69 18.68 80.04 13.55
C ASN A 69 18.65 78.59 14.06
N ARG A 70 17.60 77.83 13.75
CA ARG A 70 17.56 76.41 14.14
C ARG A 70 18.70 75.61 13.48
N VAL A 71 19.21 74.59 14.17
CA VAL A 71 20.16 73.60 13.64
C VAL A 71 19.49 72.25 13.69
N VAL A 72 19.48 71.54 12.57
CA VAL A 72 18.93 70.19 12.45
C VAL A 72 20.09 69.23 12.24
N LEU A 73 20.23 68.25 13.14
CA LEU A 73 21.19 67.16 13.00
C LEU A 73 20.46 65.91 12.51
N ASP A 74 20.98 65.28 11.47
CA ASP A 74 20.55 63.96 11.00
C ASP A 74 21.34 62.89 11.76
N ILE A 75 20.64 61.89 12.30
CA ILE A 75 21.20 60.73 13.00
C ILE A 75 20.85 59.50 12.19
N VAL A 76 21.87 58.80 11.70
CA VAL A 76 21.72 57.69 10.77
C VAL A 76 22.59 56.53 11.24
N SER A 77 21.97 55.36 11.42
CA SER A 77 22.71 54.10 11.51
C SER A 77 23.13 53.67 10.11
N ASP A 78 24.37 53.21 9.94
CA ASP A 78 24.82 52.60 8.69
C ASP A 78 24.28 51.17 8.50
N LEU A 79 23.89 50.50 9.58
CA LEU A 79 23.25 49.18 9.63
C LEU A 79 21.97 49.27 10.47
N PRO A 80 20.84 49.69 9.87
CA PRO A 80 19.57 49.83 10.58
C PRO A 80 18.92 48.49 10.95
N ASP A 81 19.35 47.40 10.30
CA ASP A 81 18.92 46.04 10.63
C ASP A 81 19.64 45.48 11.87
N GLU A 82 20.72 46.14 12.33
CA GLU A 82 21.49 45.80 13.55
C GLU A 82 21.18 46.75 14.72
N VAL A 83 21.18 48.05 14.44
CA VAL A 83 20.96 49.09 15.46
C VAL A 83 20.05 50.17 14.91
N THR A 84 18.89 50.33 15.54
CA THR A 84 17.94 51.40 15.23
C THR A 84 18.13 52.61 16.14
N VAL A 85 17.77 53.78 15.64
CA VAL A 85 17.80 55.03 16.40
C VAL A 85 16.37 55.52 16.65
N SER A 86 16.06 55.84 17.90
CA SER A 86 14.74 56.37 18.29
C SER A 86 14.36 57.69 17.60
N ARG A 87 15.36 58.44 17.09
CA ARG A 87 15.17 59.75 16.44
C ARG A 87 16.14 59.92 15.27
N ALA A 88 15.61 59.95 14.04
CA ALA A 88 16.41 60.21 12.84
C ALA A 88 16.87 61.68 12.71
N GLN A 89 16.24 62.61 13.45
CA GLN A 89 16.60 64.02 13.47
C GLN A 89 16.48 64.64 14.87
N LEU A 90 17.42 65.52 15.21
CA LEU A 90 17.37 66.41 16.36
C LEU A 90 17.32 67.86 15.91
N THR A 91 16.45 68.67 16.51
CA THR A 91 16.34 70.10 16.22
C THR A 91 16.73 70.91 17.45
N PHE A 92 17.76 71.74 17.28
CA PHE A 92 18.22 72.70 18.27
C PHE A 92 17.85 74.12 17.83
N THR A 93 17.43 74.94 18.77
CA THR A 93 17.07 76.35 18.63
C THR A 93 17.95 77.19 19.55
N SER A 94 17.88 78.50 19.41
CA SER A 94 18.59 79.42 20.30
C SER A 94 18.18 79.32 21.78
N SER A 95 17.11 78.59 22.13
CA SER A 95 16.64 78.40 23.51
C SER A 95 16.98 77.03 24.12
N ASN A 96 17.31 76.01 23.32
CA ASN A 96 17.62 74.66 23.81
C ASN A 96 18.97 74.11 23.32
N TRP A 97 19.79 74.92 22.62
CA TRP A 97 21.07 74.51 22.04
C TRP A 97 22.05 73.84 23.02
N ASN A 98 22.04 74.29 24.28
CA ASN A 98 22.90 73.81 25.36
C ASN A 98 22.24 72.73 26.23
N THR A 99 21.05 72.26 25.86
CA THR A 99 20.38 71.14 26.54
C THR A 99 20.66 69.87 25.75
N PRO A 100 21.34 68.86 26.33
CA PRO A 100 21.54 67.58 25.67
C PRO A 100 20.21 66.97 25.25
N GLN A 101 20.14 66.50 24.02
CA GLN A 101 19.02 65.70 23.52
C GLN A 101 19.48 64.26 23.37
N THR A 102 18.81 63.37 24.10
CA THR A 102 19.12 61.94 24.14
C THR A 102 18.54 61.22 22.93
N VAL A 103 19.33 60.33 22.35
CA VAL A 103 18.92 59.35 21.34
C VAL A 103 19.13 57.96 21.91
N THR A 104 18.04 57.21 22.03
CA THR A 104 18.10 55.78 22.34
C THR A 104 18.49 55.02 21.08
N LEU A 105 19.49 54.15 21.23
CA LEU A 105 19.93 53.14 20.29
C LEU A 105 19.35 51.81 20.76
N THR A 106 18.70 51.07 19.87
CA THR A 106 18.10 49.77 20.17
C THR A 106 18.70 48.74 19.25
N ALA A 107 19.32 47.70 19.82
CA ALA A 107 19.77 46.54 19.07
C ALA A 107 18.57 45.78 18.52
N ILE A 108 18.76 45.16 17.36
CA ILE A 108 17.81 44.25 16.74
C ILE A 108 18.35 42.85 16.91
N ASP A 109 17.47 41.96 17.36
CA ASP A 109 17.75 40.55 17.57
C ASP A 109 18.02 39.87 16.22
N ASP A 110 19.14 39.17 16.11
CA ASP A 110 19.39 38.24 15.02
C ASP A 110 19.63 36.82 15.56
N ASP A 111 20.07 35.88 14.73
CA ASP A 111 20.28 34.49 15.15
C ASP A 111 21.78 34.09 15.09
N THR A 112 22.71 35.02 14.86
CA THR A 112 24.13 34.73 14.55
C THR A 112 25.01 34.78 15.78
N VAL A 113 25.96 33.84 15.92
CA VAL A 113 26.80 33.71 17.14
C VAL A 113 27.98 34.69 17.26
N ASP A 114 27.82 35.93 16.82
CA ASP A 114 28.86 36.95 16.93
C ASP A 114 28.35 38.33 17.33
N ASN A 115 29.21 39.08 18.00
CA ASN A 115 28.92 40.47 18.33
C ASN A 115 28.80 41.32 17.06
N ASP A 116 27.70 42.05 16.93
CA ASP A 116 27.54 43.02 15.84
C ASP A 116 28.23 44.35 16.09
N THR A 117 28.54 45.02 14.97
CA THR A 117 29.08 46.38 15.00
C THR A 117 28.39 47.29 14.01
N ALA A 118 27.87 48.42 14.50
CA ALA A 118 27.24 49.47 13.70
C ALA A 118 27.89 50.83 13.96
N LYS A 119 27.67 51.80 13.07
CA LYS A 119 28.11 53.20 13.26
C LYS A 119 26.93 54.15 13.16
N ILE A 120 26.75 54.93 14.21
CA ILE A 120 25.80 56.03 14.23
C ILE A 120 26.50 57.30 13.78
N LYS A 121 26.12 57.81 12.60
CA LYS A 121 26.57 59.09 12.09
C LYS A 121 25.61 60.20 12.50
N VAL A 122 26.14 61.17 13.24
CA VAL A 122 25.48 62.43 13.54
C VAL A 122 26.09 63.52 12.65
N SER A 123 25.27 64.16 11.83
CA SER A 123 25.73 65.15 10.83
C SER A 123 24.77 66.33 10.71
N VAL A 124 25.29 67.51 10.33
CA VAL A 124 24.45 68.70 10.16
C VAL A 124 23.67 68.63 8.86
N ASN A 125 22.34 68.74 8.94
CA ASN A 125 21.50 68.92 7.76
C ASN A 125 21.68 70.35 7.21
N ARG A 126 22.57 70.51 6.24
CA ARG A 126 22.98 71.82 5.72
C ARG A 126 21.84 72.66 5.13
N ARG A 127 20.77 72.02 4.65
CA ARG A 127 19.61 72.72 4.06
C ARG A 127 18.67 73.30 5.11
N LEU A 128 18.61 72.67 6.28
CA LEU A 128 17.63 72.98 7.33
C LEU A 128 18.24 73.70 8.54
N SER A 129 19.57 73.90 8.53
CA SER A 129 20.36 74.40 9.66
C SER A 129 20.92 75.80 9.42
N ASP A 130 21.24 76.48 10.52
CA ASP A 130 22.04 77.70 10.53
C ASP A 130 23.35 77.52 9.74
N PHE A 131 23.64 78.46 8.83
CA PHE A 131 24.81 78.43 7.96
C PHE A 131 26.14 78.37 8.75
N SER A 132 26.17 78.93 9.96
CA SER A 132 27.35 78.88 10.84
C SER A 132 27.77 77.46 11.25
N PHE A 133 26.86 76.48 11.16
CA PHE A 133 27.12 75.05 11.42
C PHE A 133 27.38 74.25 10.14
N GLY A 134 27.35 74.88 8.96
CA GLY A 134 27.47 74.19 7.66
C GLY A 134 28.81 73.46 7.45
N PHE A 135 29.84 73.82 8.21
CA PHE A 135 31.17 73.21 8.21
C PHE A 135 31.48 72.39 9.47
N ALA A 136 30.50 72.18 10.36
CA ALA A 136 30.67 71.28 11.49
C ALA A 136 31.05 69.89 10.98
N GLN A 137 32.04 69.28 11.62
CA GLN A 137 32.44 67.92 11.30
C GLN A 137 31.43 66.93 11.84
N ASP A 138 31.14 65.90 11.04
CA ASP A 138 30.33 64.77 11.46
C ASP A 138 30.96 64.10 12.70
N ARG A 139 30.10 63.45 13.50
CA ARG A 139 30.51 62.61 14.62
C ARG A 139 30.05 61.20 14.33
N LEU A 140 30.95 60.25 14.58
CA LEU A 140 30.70 58.83 14.46
C LEU A 140 30.73 58.24 15.86
N VAL A 141 29.73 57.45 16.18
CA VAL A 141 29.70 56.59 17.37
C VAL A 141 29.79 55.15 16.86
N ASN A 142 30.81 54.42 17.26
CA ASN A 142 30.86 52.99 17.03
C ASN A 142 29.98 52.31 18.09
N VAL A 143 29.10 51.42 17.66
CA VAL A 143 28.24 50.64 18.53
C VAL A 143 28.66 49.19 18.40
N THR A 144 28.89 48.53 19.53
CA THR A 144 29.07 47.08 19.60
C THR A 144 27.85 46.50 20.30
N VAL A 145 27.22 45.50 19.70
CA VAL A 145 26.13 44.75 20.31
C VAL A 145 26.74 43.45 20.83
N VAL A 146 26.47 43.12 22.09
CA VAL A 146 26.92 41.86 22.68
C VAL A 146 25.92 40.79 22.28
N ASN A 147 26.40 39.74 21.64
CA ASN A 147 25.57 38.62 21.23
C ASN A 147 25.05 37.84 22.44
N ASP A 148 23.77 37.45 22.41
CA ASP A 148 23.16 36.55 23.39
C ASP A 148 22.78 35.17 22.84
N ASP A 149 23.03 34.91 21.55
CA ASP A 149 22.92 33.57 20.97
C ASP A 149 24.04 32.61 21.41
N LEU A 150 23.66 31.35 21.61
CA LEU A 150 24.57 30.26 21.97
C LEU A 150 24.55 29.18 20.89
N ALA A 151 25.73 28.92 20.30
CA ALA A 151 25.92 27.77 19.41
C ALA A 151 25.73 26.45 20.16
N ASP A 152 24.72 25.68 19.78
CA ASP A 152 24.48 24.32 20.25
C ASP A 152 23.77 23.47 19.17
N VAL A 153 23.83 22.16 19.33
CA VAL A 153 23.00 21.19 18.59
C VAL A 153 21.92 20.66 19.53
N ARG A 154 20.65 20.91 19.18
CA ARG A 154 19.49 20.45 19.95
C ARG A 154 18.90 19.20 19.32
N LEU A 155 18.85 18.12 20.10
CA LEU A 155 18.18 16.87 19.74
C LEU A 155 16.72 16.89 20.23
N SER A 156 15.79 16.30 19.47
CA SER A 156 14.39 16.16 19.91
C SER A 156 14.16 15.04 20.93
N LYS A 157 15.13 14.13 21.08
CA LYS A 157 15.13 13.04 22.07
C LYS A 157 16.53 12.88 22.67
N THR A 158 16.58 12.45 23.93
CA THR A 158 17.81 12.04 24.62
C THR A 158 17.84 10.54 24.91
N ALA A 159 16.69 9.88 24.79
CA ALA A 159 16.57 8.43 24.82
C ALA A 159 15.39 7.99 23.96
N MET A 160 15.43 6.74 23.51
CA MET A 160 14.32 6.06 22.84
C MET A 160 14.36 4.56 23.14
N THR A 161 13.19 3.94 23.02
CA THR A 161 13.02 2.50 23.10
C THR A 161 12.47 2.02 21.77
N ILE A 162 13.15 1.07 21.13
CA ILE A 162 12.76 0.49 19.84
C ILE A 162 12.92 -1.04 19.91
N PRO A 163 12.11 -1.82 19.16
CA PRO A 163 12.34 -3.26 19.02
C PRO A 163 13.72 -3.55 18.42
N GLU A 164 14.44 -4.55 18.93
CA GLU A 164 15.74 -4.95 18.37
C GLU A 164 15.60 -5.63 17.00
N ASN A 165 14.45 -6.29 16.78
CA ASN A 165 14.06 -6.89 15.51
C ASN A 165 13.62 -5.85 14.45
N ALA A 166 14.60 -5.13 13.90
CA ALA A 166 14.42 -4.12 12.85
C ALA A 166 13.43 -2.99 13.21
N GLY A 167 13.24 -2.72 14.51
CA GLY A 167 12.48 -1.57 14.97
C GLY A 167 13.13 -0.26 14.53
N ALA A 168 12.31 0.70 14.10
CA ALA A 168 12.78 2.02 13.69
C ALA A 168 12.37 3.09 14.71
N GLY A 169 13.32 3.93 15.10
CA GLY A 169 13.12 5.10 15.93
C GLY A 169 13.58 6.35 15.21
N GLU A 170 12.81 7.43 15.30
CA GLU A 170 13.22 8.72 14.74
C GLU A 170 13.51 9.73 15.84
N PHE A 171 14.55 10.51 15.61
CA PHE A 171 14.78 11.78 16.30
C PHE A 171 15.26 12.82 15.28
N THR A 172 15.35 14.06 15.71
CA THR A 172 15.78 15.17 14.86
C THR A 172 16.89 15.96 15.55
N ALA A 173 17.77 16.56 14.74
CA ALA A 173 18.75 17.53 15.16
C ALA A 173 18.45 18.89 14.53
N VAL A 174 18.72 19.98 15.26
CA VAL A 174 18.59 21.36 14.77
C VAL A 174 19.64 22.25 15.46
N LEU A 175 20.17 23.27 14.80
CA LEU A 175 21.06 24.24 15.43
C LEU A 175 20.25 25.26 16.23
N THR A 176 20.83 25.78 17.32
CA THR A 176 20.20 26.83 18.14
C THR A 176 20.54 28.25 17.70
N ALA A 177 21.47 28.41 16.77
CA ALA A 177 21.88 29.68 16.19
C ALA A 177 22.33 29.47 14.73
N GLN A 178 22.30 30.52 13.92
CA GLN A 178 22.72 30.58 12.53
C GLN A 178 24.25 30.53 12.40
N PRO A 179 24.82 29.59 11.64
CA PRO A 179 26.26 29.54 11.39
C PRO A 179 26.68 30.46 10.24
N LYS A 180 27.96 30.84 10.18
CA LYS A 180 28.54 31.67 9.10
C LYS A 180 28.90 30.85 7.85
N SER A 181 29.15 29.57 8.04
CA SER A 181 29.51 28.56 7.06
C SER A 181 28.88 27.22 7.41
N ASP A 182 29.01 26.20 6.55
CA ASP A 182 28.32 24.93 6.78
C ASP A 182 28.80 24.25 8.08
N VAL A 183 27.84 23.77 8.88
CA VAL A 183 28.06 22.93 10.06
C VAL A 183 27.77 21.49 9.67
N ILE A 184 28.82 20.67 9.67
CA ILE A 184 28.76 19.25 9.38
C ILE A 184 28.63 18.51 10.71
N VAL A 185 27.55 17.77 10.88
CA VAL A 185 27.26 17.00 12.07
C VAL A 185 27.39 15.52 11.74
N ASP A 186 28.34 14.86 12.37
CA ASP A 186 28.59 13.42 12.26
C ASP A 186 27.73 12.67 13.28
N VAL A 187 27.08 11.59 12.83
CA VAL A 187 26.18 10.77 13.62
C VAL A 187 26.63 9.31 13.54
N GLU A 188 26.95 8.74 14.70
CA GLU A 188 27.51 7.40 14.80
C GLU A 188 26.84 6.59 15.93
N SER A 189 26.67 5.29 15.73
CA SER A 189 26.34 4.37 16.82
C SER A 189 27.64 3.84 17.41
N ASN A 190 27.74 3.79 18.75
CA ASN A 190 28.89 3.17 19.41
C ASN A 190 28.90 1.63 19.27
N ASP A 191 27.76 1.04 18.94
CA ASP A 191 27.61 -0.38 18.70
C ASP A 191 26.68 -0.60 17.50
N VAL A 192 27.30 -0.76 16.33
CA VAL A 192 26.59 -0.95 15.06
C VAL A 192 26.02 -2.37 14.92
N ASP A 193 26.45 -3.29 15.77
CA ASP A 193 25.89 -4.64 15.84
C ASP A 193 24.59 -4.66 16.66
N GLU A 194 24.31 -3.59 17.42
CA GLU A 194 23.09 -3.41 18.23
C GLU A 194 22.11 -2.39 17.62
N ALA A 195 22.62 -1.26 17.12
CA ALA A 195 21.81 -0.27 16.41
C ALA A 195 22.58 0.47 15.33
N THR A 196 21.95 0.68 14.18
CA THR A 196 22.49 1.53 13.10
C THR A 196 21.73 2.85 13.00
N VAL A 197 22.34 3.88 12.42
CA VAL A 197 21.75 5.20 12.27
C VAL A 197 21.99 5.75 10.86
N THR A 198 20.98 6.40 10.29
CA THR A 198 21.06 7.03 8.97
C THR A 198 20.32 8.38 8.93
N PRO A 199 20.82 9.38 8.19
CA PRO A 199 22.16 9.43 7.60
C PRO A 199 23.26 9.52 8.67
N SER A 200 24.48 9.04 8.36
CA SER A 200 25.64 9.13 9.26
C SER A 200 26.27 10.53 9.33
N GLN A 201 25.78 11.45 8.48
CA GLN A 201 26.20 12.84 8.45
C GLN A 201 25.05 13.71 7.95
N ILE A 202 24.85 14.85 8.59
CA ILE A 202 23.92 15.91 8.16
C ILE A 202 24.67 17.24 8.07
N THR A 203 24.23 18.11 7.16
CA THR A 203 24.86 19.42 6.96
C THR A 203 23.83 20.52 7.16
N PHE A 204 24.13 21.45 8.07
CA PHE A 204 23.39 22.69 8.23
C PHE A 204 24.14 23.82 7.53
N SER A 205 23.49 24.50 6.59
CA SER A 205 23.94 25.74 5.98
C SER A 205 23.33 26.95 6.69
N PRO A 206 23.83 28.17 6.45
CA PRO A 206 23.22 29.39 6.96
C PRO A 206 21.74 29.57 6.56
N SER A 207 21.24 28.85 5.56
CA SER A 207 19.84 28.95 5.12
C SER A 207 18.91 27.89 5.68
N ASN A 208 19.41 26.83 6.32
CA ASN A 208 18.59 25.71 6.83
C ASN A 208 18.87 25.35 8.30
N TRP A 209 19.73 26.09 9.00
CA TRP A 209 20.17 25.82 10.38
C TRP A 209 19.03 25.59 11.37
N ASN A 210 17.92 26.32 11.22
CA ASN A 210 16.72 26.27 12.06
C ASN A 210 15.68 25.24 11.59
N THR A 211 15.96 24.49 10.53
CA THR A 211 15.09 23.42 10.03
C THR A 211 15.51 22.09 10.64
N PRO A 212 14.66 21.40 11.42
CA PRO A 212 15.00 20.10 11.98
C PRO A 212 15.31 19.07 10.89
N GLN A 213 16.47 18.43 10.98
CA GLN A 213 16.86 17.33 10.09
C GLN A 213 16.60 15.99 10.77
N ALA A 214 15.96 15.06 10.05
CA ALA A 214 15.55 13.77 10.58
C ALA A 214 16.70 12.76 10.56
N LEU A 215 16.79 11.96 11.63
CA LEU A 215 17.72 10.86 11.81
C LEU A 215 16.91 9.62 12.21
N SER A 216 17.12 8.54 11.48
CA SER A 216 16.47 7.26 11.73
C SER A 216 17.48 6.30 12.35
N VAL A 217 17.09 5.69 13.46
CA VAL A 217 17.82 4.64 14.16
C VAL A 217 17.11 3.32 13.92
N PHE A 218 17.86 2.27 13.60
CA PHE A 218 17.34 0.92 13.40
C PHE A 218 18.00 -0.02 14.41
N GLY A 219 17.20 -0.77 15.15
CA GLY A 219 17.68 -1.89 15.94
C GLY A 219 18.25 -2.98 15.02
N ILE A 220 19.35 -3.58 15.44
CA ILE A 220 19.96 -4.74 14.80
C ILE A 220 19.74 -5.94 15.72
N ASP A 221 19.15 -6.98 15.15
CA ASP A 221 18.85 -8.24 15.81
C ASP A 221 20.15 -9.04 16.06
N ASP A 222 20.35 -9.53 17.28
CA ASP A 222 21.47 -10.38 17.65
C ASP A 222 21.12 -11.42 18.74
N ASP A 223 22.02 -12.38 18.96
CA ASP A 223 21.81 -13.49 19.91
C ASP A 223 22.35 -13.20 21.34
N LYS A 224 22.47 -11.92 21.76
CA LYS A 224 22.99 -11.55 23.09
C LYS A 224 21.88 -11.25 24.12
N THR A 225 21.75 -12.16 25.08
CA THR A 225 20.85 -12.03 26.27
C THR A 225 21.16 -10.91 27.30
N THR A 226 22.02 -9.91 27.04
CA THR A 226 22.46 -8.94 28.05
C THR A 226 22.28 -7.48 27.62
N THR A 227 21.46 -6.71 28.35
CA THR A 227 21.28 -5.25 28.23
C THR A 227 21.54 -4.68 26.83
N ASP A 228 20.55 -4.81 25.97
CA ASP A 228 20.58 -4.40 24.57
C ASP A 228 20.41 -2.88 24.52
N THR A 229 21.55 -2.19 24.54
CA THR A 229 21.59 -0.74 24.53
C THR A 229 22.69 -0.25 23.62
N ALA A 230 22.33 0.65 22.72
CA ALA A 230 23.26 1.41 21.90
C ALA A 230 23.17 2.90 22.25
N THR A 231 24.24 3.63 22.03
CA THR A 231 24.32 5.07 22.18
C THR A 231 24.66 5.68 20.82
N VAL A 232 23.70 6.43 20.27
CA VAL A 232 23.94 7.22 19.07
C VAL A 232 24.57 8.54 19.49
N SER A 233 25.81 8.78 19.08
CA SER A 233 26.56 10.00 19.31
C SER A 233 26.38 10.98 18.14
N VAL A 234 26.20 12.25 18.49
CA VAL A 234 26.03 13.37 17.54
C VAL A 234 27.11 14.40 17.86
N SER A 235 28.02 14.63 16.91
CA SER A 235 29.18 15.50 17.10
C SER A 235 29.37 16.45 15.92
N VAL A 236 29.89 17.65 16.18
CA VAL A 236 30.22 18.61 15.13
C VAL A 236 31.61 18.29 14.57
N ASN A 237 31.71 18.15 13.25
CA ASN A 237 32.97 17.88 12.59
C ASN A 237 33.96 19.06 12.76
N PRO A 238 35.26 18.83 13.01
CA PRO A 238 36.25 19.91 13.17
C PRO A 238 36.46 20.80 11.93
N LEU A 239 35.96 20.40 10.75
CA LEU A 239 36.00 21.18 9.52
C LEU A 239 34.80 22.13 9.36
N SER A 240 33.85 22.08 10.29
CA SER A 240 32.65 22.92 10.32
C SER A 240 32.95 24.37 10.67
N ASP A 241 31.90 25.20 10.67
CA ASP A 241 31.95 26.55 11.21
C ASP A 241 32.60 26.62 12.60
N GLY A 242 33.59 27.51 12.75
CA GLY A 242 34.37 27.64 13.97
C GLY A 242 33.56 27.98 15.23
N GLY A 243 32.38 28.58 15.09
CA GLY A 243 31.46 28.84 16.21
C GLY A 243 30.86 27.57 16.81
N PHE A 244 30.85 26.46 16.08
CA PHE A 244 30.21 25.20 16.47
C PHE A 244 31.21 24.07 16.82
N VAL A 245 32.52 24.26 16.57
CA VAL A 245 33.53 23.19 16.75
C VAL A 245 33.77 22.80 18.22
N GLU A 246 33.47 23.67 19.18
CA GLU A 246 33.65 23.38 20.62
C GLU A 246 32.39 22.80 21.31
N ILE A 247 31.34 22.47 20.54
CA ILE A 247 30.11 21.89 21.09
C ILE A 247 30.39 20.48 21.63
N PRO A 248 30.04 20.18 22.90
CA PRO A 248 30.16 18.83 23.45
C PRO A 248 29.31 17.83 22.68
N VAL A 249 29.85 16.61 22.49
CA VAL A 249 29.13 15.49 21.87
C VAL A 249 27.81 15.26 22.60
N LYS A 250 26.71 15.24 21.84
CA LYS A 250 25.38 14.88 22.33
C LYS A 250 25.14 13.40 22.07
N SER A 251 24.24 12.79 22.83
CA SER A 251 23.89 11.40 22.60
C SER A 251 22.42 11.10 22.81
N VAL A 252 21.95 10.06 22.13
CA VAL A 252 20.65 9.43 22.33
C VAL A 252 20.90 8.01 22.82
N LEU A 253 20.40 7.70 24.02
CA LEU A 253 20.39 6.32 24.52
C LEU A 253 19.28 5.54 23.81
N VAL A 254 19.66 4.50 23.09
CA VAL A 254 18.75 3.56 22.44
C VAL A 254 18.67 2.34 23.35
N THR A 255 17.48 2.10 23.91
CA THR A 255 17.17 0.83 24.58
C THR A 255 16.46 -0.06 23.58
N LEU A 256 17.04 -1.21 23.32
CA LEU A 256 16.46 -2.22 22.45
C LEU A 256 15.57 -3.10 23.33
N GLU A 257 14.32 -3.31 22.91
CA GLU A 257 13.44 -4.26 23.59
C GLU A 257 13.89 -5.67 23.18
N ASN A 258 14.63 -6.33 24.07
CA ASN A 258 15.12 -7.70 23.96
C ASN A 258 13.98 -8.66 23.55
N ASP A 259 14.12 -9.36 22.43
CA ASP A 259 13.34 -10.52 22.01
C ASP A 259 14.10 -11.87 22.20
N ASP A 260 15.35 -11.77 22.64
CA ASP A 260 16.29 -12.84 22.93
C ASP A 260 16.00 -13.66 24.23
N ASP A 261 14.72 -13.97 24.48
CA ASP A 261 14.31 -15.08 25.34
C ASP A 261 14.39 -16.44 24.60
N GLY A 262 15.47 -16.64 23.82
CA GLY A 262 15.87 -17.82 23.05
C GLY A 262 15.96 -19.17 23.78
N GLU A 263 15.17 -19.41 24.83
CA GLU A 263 14.51 -20.71 24.92
C GLU A 263 13.65 -20.87 23.66
N GLN A 264 13.92 -21.92 22.88
CA GLN A 264 12.88 -22.59 22.09
C GLN A 264 11.58 -22.50 22.91
N PRO A 265 10.47 -21.94 22.38
CA PRO A 265 9.33 -21.62 23.23
C PRO A 265 8.95 -22.84 24.07
N LYS A 266 8.57 -22.65 25.33
CA LYS A 266 8.40 -23.82 26.18
C LYS A 266 7.26 -24.67 25.61
N ALA A 267 7.54 -25.94 25.27
CA ALA A 267 6.53 -26.82 24.72
C ALA A 267 5.34 -26.91 25.69
N ILE A 268 4.25 -26.20 25.41
CA ILE A 268 3.05 -26.26 26.23
C ILE A 268 2.24 -27.44 25.73
N LYS A 269 1.94 -28.37 26.65
CA LYS A 269 0.98 -29.42 26.37
C LYS A 269 -0.41 -28.79 26.27
N VAL A 270 -0.93 -28.68 25.05
CA VAL A 270 -2.34 -28.34 24.82
C VAL A 270 -3.20 -29.44 25.43
N ASP A 271 -4.22 -29.07 26.21
CA ASP A 271 -5.24 -30.01 26.67
C ASP A 271 -6.25 -30.23 25.54
N PRO A 272 -6.29 -31.41 24.89
CA PRO A 272 -7.24 -31.66 23.82
C PRO A 272 -8.69 -31.66 24.31
N ALA A 273 -8.93 -31.78 25.62
CA ALA A 273 -10.27 -31.62 26.20
C ALA A 273 -10.73 -30.15 26.22
N GLN A 274 -9.81 -29.19 26.12
CA GLN A 274 -10.09 -27.75 26.10
C GLN A 274 -9.37 -27.09 24.91
N PRO A 275 -9.87 -27.23 23.67
CA PRO A 275 -9.24 -26.65 22.49
C PRO A 275 -9.09 -25.12 22.63
N PRO A 276 -7.87 -24.56 22.56
CA PRO A 276 -7.64 -23.13 22.77
C PRO A 276 -8.08 -22.28 21.59
N GLU A 277 -8.23 -20.97 21.79
CA GLU A 277 -8.61 -20.02 20.74
C GLU A 277 -7.48 -19.75 19.73
N GLN A 278 -6.22 -19.88 20.15
CA GLN A 278 -5.06 -19.76 19.28
C GLN A 278 -4.03 -20.84 19.59
N LEU A 279 -3.26 -21.24 18.57
CA LEU A 279 -2.16 -22.19 18.66
C LEU A 279 -0.97 -21.70 17.83
N VAL A 280 0.24 -21.96 18.30
CA VAL A 280 1.45 -21.83 17.48
C VAL A 280 2.01 -23.22 17.21
N VAL A 281 2.26 -23.54 15.94
CA VAL A 281 2.72 -24.86 15.51
C VAL A 281 3.95 -24.75 14.60
N THR A 282 4.93 -25.63 14.83
CA THR A 282 6.09 -25.82 13.93
C THR A 282 5.97 -27.17 13.26
N LEU A 283 6.26 -27.20 11.96
CA LEU A 283 6.20 -28.43 11.19
C LEU A 283 7.53 -29.21 11.28
N PRO A 284 7.49 -30.55 11.41
CA PRO A 284 8.70 -31.36 11.45
C PRO A 284 9.59 -31.13 10.22
N GLY A 285 10.88 -30.84 10.45
CA GLY A 285 11.86 -30.66 9.38
C GLY A 285 11.70 -29.36 8.58
N ARG A 286 10.90 -28.40 9.06
CA ARG A 286 10.79 -27.04 8.52
C ARG A 286 10.99 -26.00 9.61
N ASN A 287 11.50 -24.85 9.24
CA ASN A 287 11.56 -23.66 10.11
C ASN A 287 10.31 -22.77 9.92
N ASP A 288 9.18 -23.39 9.51
CA ASP A 288 7.92 -22.68 9.30
C ASP A 288 7.08 -22.70 10.58
N TYR A 289 6.64 -21.53 11.05
CA TYR A 289 5.81 -21.38 12.24
C TYR A 289 4.45 -20.82 11.85
N PHE A 290 3.37 -21.46 12.30
CA PHE A 290 2.02 -21.02 11.98
C PHE A 290 1.30 -20.55 13.23
N LYS A 291 0.67 -19.37 13.13
CA LYS A 291 -0.29 -18.89 14.11
C LYS A 291 -1.68 -19.27 13.66
N LEU A 292 -2.29 -20.19 14.39
CA LEU A 292 -3.59 -20.75 14.09
C LEU A 292 -4.65 -20.08 14.96
N HIS A 293 -5.74 -19.68 14.32
CA HIS A 293 -6.93 -19.09 14.92
C HIS A 293 -8.06 -20.11 14.85
N LYS A 294 -8.73 -20.32 15.97
CA LYS A 294 -9.88 -21.22 16.03
C LYS A 294 -10.96 -20.70 15.10
N THR A 295 -11.46 -21.56 14.23
CA THR A 295 -12.50 -21.23 13.26
C THR A 295 -13.59 -22.29 13.34
N SER A 296 -14.85 -21.87 13.33
CA SER A 296 -15.99 -22.80 13.38
C SER A 296 -16.56 -23.00 11.99
N GLN A 297 -16.69 -24.25 11.55
CA GLN A 297 -17.42 -24.61 10.33
C GLN A 297 -18.93 -24.76 10.56
N ARG A 298 -19.43 -24.48 11.76
CA ARG A 298 -20.82 -24.65 12.15
C ARG A 298 -21.64 -23.42 11.77
N GLY A 299 -22.74 -23.63 11.05
CA GLY A 299 -23.75 -22.63 10.77
C GLY A 299 -24.61 -22.27 12.00
N PRO A 300 -25.50 -21.28 11.88
CA PRO A 300 -26.29 -20.78 13.01
C PRO A 300 -27.23 -21.84 13.62
N ASP A 301 -27.75 -22.77 12.81
CA ASP A 301 -28.66 -23.83 13.26
C ASP A 301 -27.98 -25.22 13.25
N PHE A 302 -26.65 -25.27 13.45
CA PHE A 302 -25.87 -26.50 13.39
C PHE A 302 -26.41 -27.60 14.32
N GLU A 303 -26.73 -28.75 13.74
CA GLU A 303 -27.21 -29.92 14.47
C GLU A 303 -26.62 -31.22 13.90
N VAL A 304 -26.21 -32.14 14.79
CA VAL A 304 -25.80 -33.50 14.41
C VAL A 304 -26.86 -34.49 14.87
N VAL A 305 -27.38 -35.28 13.94
CA VAL A 305 -28.47 -36.22 14.20
C VAL A 305 -28.16 -37.59 13.61
N ARG A 306 -28.28 -38.63 14.43
CA ARG A 306 -28.37 -40.00 13.95
C ARG A 306 -29.81 -40.33 13.57
N VAL A 307 -29.99 -40.84 12.36
CA VAL A 307 -31.27 -41.34 11.85
C VAL A 307 -31.24 -42.86 11.93
N ARG A 308 -32.06 -43.41 12.82
CA ARG A 308 -32.15 -44.86 13.08
C ARG A 308 -32.85 -45.59 11.94
N SER A 309 -32.68 -46.91 11.84
CA SER A 309 -33.32 -47.72 10.78
C SER A 309 -34.86 -47.65 10.77
N ASP A 310 -35.50 -47.30 11.89
CA ASP A 310 -36.94 -47.08 12.00
C ASP A 310 -37.39 -45.64 11.64
N GLY A 311 -36.44 -44.78 11.26
CA GLY A 311 -36.65 -43.38 10.90
C GLY A 311 -36.67 -42.42 12.08
N THR A 312 -36.46 -42.88 13.32
CA THR A 312 -36.36 -42.01 14.50
C THR A 312 -35.06 -41.20 14.51
N LYS A 313 -35.11 -40.03 15.14
CA LYS A 313 -33.99 -39.08 15.25
C LYS A 313 -33.39 -39.13 16.65
N GLU A 314 -32.07 -39.22 16.71
CA GLU A 314 -31.28 -39.12 17.94
C GLU A 314 -30.29 -37.98 17.78
N ALA A 315 -30.40 -36.95 18.62
CA ALA A 315 -29.42 -35.87 18.65
C ALA A 315 -28.09 -36.38 19.20
N LEU A 316 -26.99 -36.00 18.55
CA LEU A 316 -25.63 -36.33 18.98
C LEU A 316 -24.91 -35.07 19.44
N ASP A 317 -24.07 -35.23 20.48
CA ASP A 317 -23.19 -34.16 20.94
C ASP A 317 -22.01 -33.99 19.97
N ALA A 318 -21.91 -32.82 19.34
CA ALA A 318 -20.82 -32.47 18.47
C ALA A 318 -19.53 -32.09 19.21
N GLY A 319 -19.60 -31.81 20.52
CA GLY A 319 -18.49 -31.34 21.33
C GLY A 319 -17.98 -29.95 20.93
N GLU A 320 -16.83 -29.57 21.46
CA GLU A 320 -16.16 -28.29 21.18
C GLU A 320 -15.69 -28.16 19.72
N VAL A 321 -15.65 -26.93 19.21
CA VAL A 321 -15.02 -26.62 17.92
C VAL A 321 -13.52 -26.88 18.01
N ARG A 322 -12.97 -27.60 17.02
CA ARG A 322 -11.58 -28.07 16.99
C ARG A 322 -10.81 -27.66 15.74
N THR A 323 -11.46 -26.96 14.83
CA THR A 323 -10.90 -26.52 13.56
C THR A 323 -10.20 -25.17 13.71
N TYR A 324 -9.14 -24.99 12.93
CA TYR A 324 -8.31 -23.80 12.92
C TYR A 324 -7.93 -23.40 11.50
N THR A 325 -7.72 -22.11 11.29
CA THR A 325 -7.09 -21.51 10.10
C THR A 325 -5.96 -20.62 10.55
N GLY A 326 -4.85 -20.57 9.81
CA GLY A 326 -3.71 -19.79 10.25
C GLY A 326 -2.73 -19.44 9.15
N TYR A 327 -1.89 -18.48 9.47
CA TYR A 327 -0.89 -17.91 8.56
C TYR A 327 0.52 -18.15 9.12
N SER A 328 1.52 -17.98 8.27
CA SER A 328 2.92 -18.06 8.65
C SER A 328 3.66 -16.78 8.26
N PRO A 329 4.35 -16.10 9.20
CA PRO A 329 5.23 -14.99 8.90
C PRO A 329 6.52 -15.46 8.22
N THR A 330 6.94 -16.71 8.42
CA THR A 330 8.13 -17.29 7.79
C THR A 330 7.84 -17.96 6.44
N ALA A 331 6.56 -18.19 6.13
CA ALA A 331 6.05 -18.70 4.87
C ALA A 331 4.79 -17.92 4.45
N PRO A 332 4.94 -16.62 4.11
CA PRO A 332 3.84 -15.66 3.89
C PRO A 332 2.90 -16.00 2.74
N GLU A 333 3.24 -16.99 1.92
CA GLU A 333 2.41 -17.51 0.82
C GLU A 333 1.56 -18.73 1.22
N ILE A 334 1.65 -19.20 2.46
CA ILE A 334 1.02 -20.43 2.92
C ILE A 334 -0.10 -20.13 3.93
N LEU A 335 -1.32 -20.52 3.56
CA LEU A 335 -2.43 -20.67 4.49
C LEU A 335 -2.47 -22.10 5.04
N MET A 336 -2.61 -22.26 6.36
CA MET A 336 -2.85 -23.55 7.00
C MET A 336 -4.31 -23.67 7.42
N ALA A 337 -4.90 -24.84 7.17
CA ALA A 337 -6.11 -25.29 7.85
C ALA A 337 -5.77 -26.48 8.72
N ALA A 338 -6.25 -26.53 9.97
CA ALA A 338 -5.94 -27.60 10.89
C ALA A 338 -7.13 -28.02 11.76
N THR A 339 -7.02 -29.20 12.38
CA THR A 339 -8.00 -29.74 13.35
C THR A 339 -7.25 -30.41 14.49
N LEU A 340 -7.52 -30.00 15.73
CA LEU A 340 -6.99 -30.61 16.94
C LEU A 340 -7.92 -31.75 17.40
N LEU A 341 -7.55 -32.98 17.07
CA LEU A 341 -8.31 -34.17 17.39
C LEU A 341 -8.37 -34.43 18.89
N HIS A 342 -9.39 -35.16 19.34
CA HIS A 342 -9.59 -35.48 20.75
C HIS A 342 -8.43 -36.23 21.43
N ASN A 343 -7.55 -36.86 20.66
CA ASN A 343 -6.37 -37.58 21.15
C ASN A 343 -5.11 -36.68 21.25
N GLY A 344 -5.20 -35.41 20.84
CA GLY A 344 -4.09 -34.45 20.83
C GLY A 344 -3.31 -34.38 19.52
N ASP A 345 -3.70 -35.13 18.49
CA ASP A 345 -3.13 -35.01 17.16
C ASP A 345 -3.65 -33.78 16.42
N LEU A 346 -2.75 -33.02 15.79
CA LEU A 346 -3.11 -31.94 14.89
C LEU A 346 -3.07 -32.46 13.45
N ARG A 347 -4.23 -32.48 12.81
CA ARG A 347 -4.35 -32.72 11.36
C ARG A 347 -4.32 -31.39 10.65
N TYR A 348 -3.51 -31.25 9.61
CA TYR A 348 -3.42 -29.99 8.88
C TYR A 348 -3.23 -30.19 7.38
N GLN A 349 -3.59 -29.15 6.63
CA GLN A 349 -3.35 -28.99 5.21
C GLN A 349 -2.76 -27.59 4.97
N LEU A 350 -1.75 -27.53 4.10
CA LEU A 350 -1.14 -26.27 3.64
C LEU A 350 -1.66 -25.92 2.25
N PHE A 351 -1.95 -24.65 2.02
CA PHE A 351 -2.45 -24.10 0.76
C PHE A 351 -1.53 -22.98 0.27
N ARG A 352 -0.97 -23.13 -0.94
CA ARG A 352 -0.10 -22.15 -1.61
C ARG A 352 -0.75 -21.66 -2.91
N GLY A 353 -0.40 -20.46 -3.40
CA GLY A 353 -1.04 -19.79 -4.54
C GLY A 353 -0.86 -20.44 -5.94
N VAL A 354 -0.66 -19.64 -7.00
CA VAL A 354 -1.01 -20.03 -8.39
C VAL A 354 0.02 -20.87 -9.15
N ASN A 355 1.33 -20.84 -8.88
CA ASN A 355 2.33 -21.37 -9.83
C ASN A 355 3.28 -22.49 -9.38
N ASP A 356 3.33 -22.87 -8.10
CA ASP A 356 4.13 -24.02 -7.66
C ASP A 356 3.64 -24.51 -6.29
N ASP A 357 2.75 -25.51 -6.30
CA ASP A 357 2.41 -26.25 -5.08
C ASP A 357 3.57 -27.19 -4.72
N ILE A 358 4.51 -26.71 -3.89
CA ILE A 358 5.35 -27.59 -3.09
C ILE A 358 4.52 -28.04 -1.89
N ILE A 359 4.05 -29.28 -1.99
CA ILE A 359 3.17 -29.96 -1.04
C ILE A 359 3.79 -30.00 0.37
N GLY A 360 3.08 -29.43 1.34
CA GLY A 360 3.13 -29.95 2.71
C GLY A 360 2.34 -31.26 2.72
N ASN A 361 3.05 -32.38 2.54
CA ASN A 361 2.46 -33.71 2.54
C ASN A 361 1.58 -33.85 3.79
N PRO A 362 0.29 -34.26 3.71
CA PRO A 362 -0.33 -34.84 4.89
C PRO A 362 0.53 -36.06 5.21
N SER A 363 1.38 -35.96 6.23
CA SER A 363 2.11 -37.11 6.76
C SER A 363 1.09 -38.03 7.45
N SER A 364 0.28 -38.70 6.66
CA SER A 364 -0.29 -39.99 7.01
C SER A 364 -0.70 -40.70 5.73
N ALA A 365 0.24 -41.44 5.15
CA ALA A 365 -0.05 -42.64 4.35
C ALA A 365 -0.72 -43.76 5.18
N ALA A 366 -1.27 -43.44 6.36
CA ALA A 366 -1.98 -44.34 7.24
C ALA A 366 -3.48 -44.10 7.05
N ARG A 367 -4.26 -45.18 7.03
CA ARG A 367 -5.72 -45.10 7.00
C ARG A 367 -6.21 -44.21 8.15
N GLU A 368 -7.08 -43.28 7.84
CA GLU A 368 -7.82 -42.51 8.82
C GLU A 368 -8.96 -43.40 9.31
N ASP A 369 -8.84 -43.89 10.54
CA ASP A 369 -9.78 -44.77 11.25
C ASP A 369 -10.12 -44.17 12.62
N ASP A 370 -10.94 -44.85 13.42
CA ASP A 370 -11.09 -44.53 14.84
C ASP A 370 -9.69 -44.53 15.49
N TYR A 371 -9.18 -43.35 15.80
CA TYR A 371 -7.79 -43.13 16.19
C TYR A 371 -7.32 -44.04 17.33
N ASP A 372 -6.06 -44.47 17.25
CA ASP A 372 -5.34 -45.18 18.31
C ASP A 372 -4.68 -44.17 19.27
N ALA A 373 -5.15 -44.14 20.52
CA ALA A 373 -4.65 -43.25 21.58
C ALA A 373 -3.19 -43.51 22.00
N SER A 374 -2.59 -44.61 21.54
CA SER A 374 -1.17 -44.94 21.76
C SER A 374 -0.25 -44.46 20.64
N ARG A 375 -0.80 -43.92 19.54
CA ARG A 375 0.01 -43.32 18.47
C ARG A 375 0.78 -42.11 19.02
N PRO A 376 2.08 -41.97 18.70
CA PRO A 376 2.85 -40.78 19.05
C PRO A 376 2.17 -39.54 18.47
N THR A 377 1.98 -38.51 19.29
CA THR A 377 1.44 -37.24 18.83
C THR A 377 2.46 -36.53 17.96
N ASN A 378 2.04 -36.02 16.79
CA ASN A 378 2.94 -35.35 15.85
C ASN A 378 3.19 -33.87 16.18
N VAL A 379 2.75 -33.38 17.35
CA VAL A 379 2.66 -31.94 17.61
C VAL A 379 3.39 -31.54 18.87
N THR A 380 4.31 -30.60 18.70
CA THR A 380 4.91 -29.81 19.76
C THR A 380 4.35 -28.40 19.58
N PHE A 381 3.76 -27.83 20.64
CA PHE A 381 3.10 -26.52 20.58
C PHE A 381 3.88 -25.49 21.36
N TRP A 382 3.85 -24.26 20.87
CA TRP A 382 4.62 -23.14 21.38
C TRP A 382 3.69 -22.11 22.01
N ASP A 383 4.12 -21.49 23.10
CA ASP A 383 3.39 -20.43 23.80
C ASP A 383 3.53 -19.07 23.13
N ARG A 384 4.56 -18.89 22.30
CA ARG A 384 4.83 -17.68 21.53
C ARG A 384 5.28 -18.00 20.10
N MET A 385 4.95 -17.10 19.18
CA MET A 385 5.40 -17.17 17.79
C MET A 385 6.80 -16.56 17.71
N PRO A 386 7.78 -17.22 17.05
CA PRO A 386 9.06 -16.56 16.78
C PRO A 386 8.83 -15.35 15.88
N ALA A 387 9.69 -14.36 16.01
CA ALA A 387 9.55 -13.14 15.24
C ALA A 387 9.63 -13.41 13.72
N PRO A 388 8.93 -12.61 12.88
CA PRO A 388 9.03 -12.70 11.43
C PRO A 388 10.49 -12.55 10.97
N PRO A 389 10.88 -13.12 9.82
CA PRO A 389 12.21 -12.86 9.27
C PRO A 389 12.39 -11.35 9.00
N ILE A 390 13.57 -10.84 9.36
CA ILE A 390 14.01 -9.43 9.42
C ILE A 390 13.69 -8.61 8.14
N THR A 391 13.53 -9.27 6.99
CA THR A 391 13.10 -8.61 5.76
C THR A 391 11.58 -8.65 5.61
N ILE A 392 10.88 -7.66 6.19
CA ILE A 392 9.50 -7.38 5.75
C ILE A 392 9.60 -6.90 4.31
N LEU A 393 9.23 -7.78 3.38
CA LEU A 393 9.09 -7.45 1.98
C LEU A 393 8.18 -6.24 1.85
N GLN A 394 8.64 -5.20 1.17
CA GLN A 394 7.86 -3.99 0.91
C GLN A 394 7.30 -4.05 -0.52
N PRO A 395 6.10 -3.51 -0.78
CA PRO A 395 5.62 -3.34 -2.14
C PRO A 395 6.56 -2.39 -2.91
N MET A 396 6.62 -2.55 -4.24
CA MET A 396 7.36 -1.64 -5.12
C MET A 396 6.79 -0.22 -5.13
N GLY A 397 5.50 -0.08 -4.79
CA GLY A 397 4.80 1.19 -4.73
C GLY A 397 3.76 1.22 -3.61
N THR A 398 2.53 1.56 -3.95
CA THR A 398 1.47 1.83 -2.97
C THR A 398 0.57 0.64 -2.72
N LEU A 399 0.25 0.40 -1.45
CA LEU A 399 -0.84 -0.52 -1.09
C LEU A 399 -2.19 0.13 -1.41
N THR A 400 -3.03 -0.57 -2.17
CA THR A 400 -4.36 -0.12 -2.59
C THR A 400 -5.43 -1.12 -2.17
N ASP A 401 -6.68 -0.67 -2.12
CA ASP A 401 -7.78 -1.58 -1.79
C ASP A 401 -7.84 -2.73 -2.82
N PRO A 402 -8.05 -3.98 -2.39
CA PRO A 402 -8.17 -5.11 -3.30
C PRO A 402 -9.43 -5.00 -4.17
N ALA A 403 -9.54 -5.83 -5.20
CA ALA A 403 -10.77 -5.94 -5.97
C ALA A 403 -11.93 -6.35 -5.04
N PRO A 404 -13.12 -5.73 -5.16
CA PRO A 404 -14.25 -6.05 -4.31
C PRO A 404 -14.62 -7.54 -4.40
N SER A 405 -14.56 -8.24 -3.26
CA SER A 405 -14.94 -9.65 -3.16
C SER A 405 -15.90 -9.83 -1.98
N PRO A 406 -17.23 -9.86 -2.23
CA PRO A 406 -18.19 -9.98 -1.14
C PRO A 406 -18.03 -11.34 -0.47
N TYR A 407 -17.99 -11.33 0.86
CA TYR A 407 -17.89 -12.55 1.64
C TYR A 407 -19.22 -13.30 1.65
N LYS A 408 -19.24 -14.52 1.13
CA LYS A 408 -20.47 -15.31 0.96
C LYS A 408 -20.43 -16.62 1.72
N LEU A 409 -21.58 -16.97 2.29
CA LEU A 409 -21.82 -18.22 3.00
C LEU A 409 -22.80 -19.07 2.19
N ALA A 410 -22.34 -20.23 1.76
CA ALA A 410 -23.11 -21.22 1.00
C ALA A 410 -23.45 -22.39 1.94
N ASP A 411 -24.52 -22.28 2.71
CA ASP A 411 -24.87 -23.21 3.79
C ASP A 411 -25.08 -24.65 3.28
N LEU A 412 -24.55 -25.60 4.05
CA LEU A 412 -24.37 -26.99 3.66
C LEU A 412 -25.00 -27.97 4.66
N SER A 413 -25.80 -28.91 4.16
CA SER A 413 -26.27 -30.07 4.93
C SER A 413 -25.61 -31.36 4.43
N LEU A 414 -25.09 -32.16 5.36
CA LEU A 414 -24.32 -33.37 5.09
C LEU A 414 -25.10 -34.62 5.50
N ILE A 415 -25.12 -35.62 4.63
CA ILE A 415 -25.83 -36.88 4.82
C ILE A 415 -24.83 -38.03 4.68
N LEU A 416 -24.63 -38.77 5.77
CA LEU A 416 -23.58 -39.76 5.95
C LEU A 416 -24.18 -41.17 6.07
N ASP A 417 -23.64 -42.13 5.31
CA ASP A 417 -23.97 -43.56 5.44
C ASP A 417 -23.11 -44.23 6.52
N ALA A 418 -23.67 -44.45 7.72
CA ALA A 418 -22.93 -45.02 8.85
C ALA A 418 -22.28 -46.38 8.53
N SER A 419 -22.90 -47.19 7.65
CA SER A 419 -22.36 -48.49 7.26
C SER A 419 -21.05 -48.37 6.48
N ARG A 420 -20.91 -47.31 5.67
CA ARG A 420 -19.69 -47.01 4.91
C ARG A 420 -18.58 -46.50 5.81
N TRP A 421 -18.91 -45.59 6.72
CA TRP A 421 -17.96 -45.06 7.71
C TRP A 421 -17.43 -46.17 8.62
N THR A 422 -18.30 -47.08 9.06
CA THR A 422 -17.90 -48.28 9.83
C THR A 422 -16.94 -49.16 9.03
N ASN A 423 -17.19 -49.39 7.73
CA ASN A 423 -16.30 -50.16 6.86
C ASN A 423 -14.92 -49.50 6.64
N LEU A 424 -14.84 -48.18 6.81
CA LEU A 424 -13.59 -47.41 6.74
C LEU A 424 -12.86 -47.38 8.09
N GLY A 425 -13.46 -47.91 9.16
CA GLY A 425 -12.87 -47.96 10.50
C GLY A 425 -13.36 -46.87 11.46
N PHE A 426 -14.33 -46.04 11.06
CA PHE A 426 -14.96 -45.03 11.92
C PHE A 426 -16.20 -45.62 12.61
N GLN A 427 -16.04 -46.11 13.84
CA GLN A 427 -17.11 -46.65 14.67
C GLN A 427 -17.60 -45.65 15.73
N LYS A 428 -16.85 -44.57 15.99
CA LYS A 428 -17.23 -43.52 16.94
C LYS A 428 -17.87 -42.32 16.24
N ASP A 429 -19.04 -41.89 16.73
CA ASP A 429 -19.73 -40.70 16.23
C ASP A 429 -18.85 -39.46 16.21
N ARG A 430 -18.10 -39.24 17.29
CA ARG A 430 -17.18 -38.10 17.41
C ARG A 430 -16.15 -38.07 16.29
N SER A 431 -15.58 -39.21 15.91
CA SER A 431 -14.58 -39.28 14.84
C SER A 431 -15.19 -38.98 13.46
N ILE A 432 -16.45 -39.34 13.24
CA ILE A 432 -17.21 -38.99 12.03
C ILE A 432 -17.47 -37.47 11.96
N ILE A 433 -17.84 -36.85 13.08
CA ILE A 433 -18.08 -35.40 13.19
C ILE A 433 -16.78 -34.64 12.96
N GLU A 434 -15.68 -35.01 13.64
CA GLU A 434 -14.37 -34.39 13.46
C GLU A 434 -13.89 -34.50 12.01
N LYS A 435 -14.06 -35.66 11.36
CA LYS A 435 -13.69 -35.83 9.95
C LYS A 435 -14.51 -34.93 9.03
N THR A 436 -15.79 -34.77 9.35
CA THR A 436 -16.70 -33.89 8.63
C THR A 436 -16.25 -32.44 8.73
N GLU A 437 -16.05 -31.94 9.95
CA GLU A 437 -15.57 -30.56 10.18
C GLU A 437 -14.17 -30.33 9.59
N THR A 438 -13.26 -31.29 9.71
CA THR A 438 -11.91 -31.21 9.12
C THR A 438 -11.99 -31.03 7.61
N SER A 439 -12.86 -31.80 6.96
CA SER A 439 -12.96 -31.80 5.50
C SER A 439 -13.56 -30.51 4.98
N ILE A 440 -14.58 -29.99 5.66
CA ILE A 440 -15.14 -28.68 5.33
C ILE A 440 -14.14 -27.58 5.65
N ASN A 441 -13.37 -27.67 6.74
CA ASN A 441 -12.32 -26.68 7.06
C ASN A 441 -11.25 -26.60 5.96
N PHE A 442 -10.83 -27.75 5.41
CA PHE A 442 -9.86 -27.79 4.33
C PHE A 442 -10.44 -27.22 3.02
N THR A 443 -11.68 -27.55 2.70
CA THR A 443 -12.37 -26.95 1.55
C THR A 443 -12.55 -25.43 1.74
N ASP A 444 -12.98 -25.00 2.91
CA ASP A 444 -13.24 -23.60 3.20
C ASP A 444 -11.97 -22.76 3.24
N ALA A 445 -10.83 -23.27 3.71
CA ALA A 445 -9.58 -22.52 3.64
C ALA A 445 -9.20 -22.18 2.18
N LEU A 446 -9.42 -23.12 1.26
CA LEU A 446 -9.24 -22.89 -0.18
C LEU A 446 -10.25 -21.87 -0.74
N TYR A 447 -11.54 -22.07 -0.49
CA TYR A 447 -12.59 -21.17 -0.99
C TYR A 447 -12.53 -19.79 -0.35
N LEU A 448 -12.07 -19.70 0.89
CA LEU A 448 -11.82 -18.45 1.59
C LEU A 448 -10.76 -17.64 0.86
N ARG A 449 -9.60 -18.26 0.63
CA ARG A 449 -8.46 -17.63 -0.05
C ARG A 449 -8.82 -17.21 -1.48
N ASP A 450 -9.41 -18.11 -2.28
CA ASP A 450 -9.56 -17.89 -3.73
C ASP A 450 -10.87 -17.18 -4.12
N MET A 451 -11.90 -17.28 -3.28
CA MET A 451 -13.27 -16.82 -3.57
C MET A 451 -13.85 -15.86 -2.52
N SER A 452 -13.24 -15.76 -1.34
CA SER A 452 -13.85 -15.13 -0.15
C SER A 452 -15.14 -15.83 0.30
N TRP A 453 -15.26 -17.13 0.07
CA TRP A 453 -16.47 -17.91 0.35
C TRP A 453 -16.24 -19.00 1.38
N ARG A 454 -17.32 -19.40 2.07
CA ARG A 454 -17.34 -20.50 3.03
C ARG A 454 -18.61 -21.33 2.93
N HIS A 455 -18.59 -22.54 3.50
CA HIS A 455 -19.70 -23.48 3.51
C HIS A 455 -20.07 -23.89 4.94
N PRO A 456 -20.71 -23.00 5.71
CA PRO A 456 -21.13 -23.36 7.07
C PRO A 456 -22.05 -24.57 7.05
N ILE A 457 -21.77 -25.52 7.94
CA ILE A 457 -22.53 -26.75 8.09
C ILE A 457 -23.78 -26.44 8.89
N ASP A 458 -24.95 -26.69 8.32
CA ASP A 458 -26.24 -26.55 9.01
C ASP A 458 -26.68 -27.86 9.68
N LYS A 459 -26.53 -28.99 8.99
CA LYS A 459 -26.93 -30.31 9.50
C LYS A 459 -25.91 -31.37 9.15
N VAL A 460 -25.67 -32.29 10.08
CA VAL A 460 -24.96 -33.56 9.84
C VAL A 460 -25.88 -34.72 10.19
N LEU A 461 -26.31 -35.47 9.18
CA LEU A 461 -27.23 -36.60 9.34
C LEU A 461 -26.49 -37.93 9.17
N ILE A 462 -26.38 -38.71 10.24
CA ILE A 462 -25.74 -40.04 10.22
C ILE A 462 -26.84 -41.11 10.12
N TYR A 463 -27.01 -41.73 8.95
CA TYR A 463 -28.01 -42.77 8.73
C TYR A 463 -27.47 -44.15 9.08
N GLU A 464 -28.14 -44.87 9.99
CA GLU A 464 -27.82 -46.29 10.27
C GLU A 464 -28.05 -47.18 9.05
N THR A 465 -29.12 -46.90 8.31
CA THR A 465 -29.43 -47.55 7.04
C THR A 465 -29.67 -46.48 6.00
N PHE A 466 -28.76 -46.40 5.04
CA PHE A 466 -28.85 -45.40 4.00
C PHE A 466 -30.05 -45.68 3.08
N PRO A 467 -30.89 -44.69 2.75
CA PRO A 467 -31.99 -44.87 1.81
C PRO A 467 -31.48 -45.29 0.43
N ALA A 468 -32.16 -46.24 -0.22
CA ALA A 468 -31.68 -47.00 -1.38
C ALA A 468 -31.02 -46.17 -2.51
N SER A 469 -30.04 -46.79 -3.19
CA SER A 469 -29.09 -46.14 -4.10
C SER A 469 -29.55 -46.03 -5.56
N GLY A 470 -29.84 -44.82 -6.03
CA GLY A 470 -30.06 -44.54 -7.45
C GLY A 470 -30.11 -43.04 -7.74
N THR A 471 -29.76 -42.61 -8.96
CA THR A 471 -29.69 -41.19 -9.40
C THR A 471 -30.96 -40.37 -9.12
N ASN A 472 -32.12 -41.03 -9.07
CA ASN A 472 -33.42 -40.43 -8.74
C ASN A 472 -33.63 -40.12 -7.25
N GLU A 473 -32.80 -40.65 -6.35
CA GLU A 473 -32.88 -40.40 -4.89
C GLU A 473 -32.03 -39.21 -4.45
N TRP A 474 -31.02 -38.83 -5.23
CA TRP A 474 -30.15 -37.67 -4.98
C TRP A 474 -30.91 -36.36 -5.14
N THR A 475 -31.78 -36.26 -6.15
CA THR A 475 -32.64 -35.08 -6.33
C THR A 475 -33.64 -34.89 -5.19
N LYS A 476 -33.83 -35.91 -4.34
CA LYS A 476 -34.74 -35.87 -3.18
C LYS A 476 -34.05 -35.54 -1.86
N THR A 477 -32.72 -35.39 -1.82
CA THR A 477 -31.98 -35.13 -0.58
C THR A 477 -32.46 -33.86 0.10
N LYS A 478 -32.63 -32.76 -0.66
CA LYS A 478 -33.20 -31.52 -0.14
C LYS A 478 -34.56 -31.77 0.52
N THR A 479 -35.49 -32.40 -0.20
CA THR A 479 -36.82 -32.75 0.33
C THR A 479 -36.76 -33.61 1.60
N ARG A 480 -35.76 -34.51 1.70
CA ARG A 480 -35.56 -35.37 2.87
C ARG A 480 -35.03 -34.60 4.08
N VAL A 481 -34.07 -33.71 3.88
CA VAL A 481 -33.55 -32.86 4.96
C VAL A 481 -34.64 -31.89 5.41
N ASP A 482 -35.30 -31.21 4.47
CA ASP A 482 -36.38 -30.26 4.77
C ASP A 482 -37.58 -30.91 5.47
N SER A 483 -37.88 -32.19 5.21
CA SER A 483 -38.95 -32.91 5.90
C SER A 483 -38.58 -33.28 7.34
N LEU A 484 -37.30 -33.56 7.60
CA LEU A 484 -36.80 -33.82 8.94
C LEU A 484 -36.60 -32.54 9.75
N PHE A 485 -36.26 -31.44 9.08
CA PHE A 485 -35.97 -30.12 9.66
C PHE A 485 -36.72 -29.03 8.87
N PRO A 486 -38.02 -28.83 9.16
CA PRO A 486 -38.76 -27.71 8.58
C PRO A 486 -38.11 -26.39 8.99
N GLY A 487 -37.53 -25.66 8.03
CA GLY A 487 -36.74 -24.45 8.28
C GLY A 487 -35.23 -24.60 8.09
N ASN A 488 -34.74 -25.77 7.67
CA ASN A 488 -33.36 -25.96 7.22
C ASN A 488 -32.96 -24.88 6.21
N ILE A 489 -31.85 -24.20 6.48
CA ILE A 489 -31.38 -23.04 5.72
C ILE A 489 -30.43 -23.43 4.59
N SER A 490 -29.96 -24.68 4.57
CA SER A 490 -28.98 -25.13 3.59
C SER A 490 -29.45 -24.97 2.15
N ASP A 491 -28.54 -24.47 1.35
CA ASP A 491 -28.68 -24.41 -0.10
C ASP A 491 -27.97 -25.59 -0.76
N HIS A 492 -26.87 -26.05 -0.18
CA HIS A 492 -26.13 -27.20 -0.67
C HIS A 492 -26.36 -28.42 0.18
N TYR A 493 -26.35 -29.59 -0.46
CA TYR A 493 -26.56 -30.86 0.21
C TYR A 493 -25.49 -31.82 -0.27
N ALA A 494 -24.74 -32.47 0.62
CA ALA A 494 -23.80 -33.50 0.22
C ALA A 494 -24.17 -34.86 0.82
N THR A 495 -24.18 -35.87 -0.03
CA THR A 495 -24.42 -37.26 0.32
C THR A 495 -23.14 -38.06 0.18
N ILE A 496 -22.78 -38.76 1.25
CA ILE A 496 -21.48 -39.44 1.38
C ILE A 496 -21.74 -40.94 1.59
N GLY A 497 -21.55 -41.76 0.53
CA GLY A 497 -21.66 -43.23 0.66
C GLY A 497 -21.84 -44.15 -0.56
N GLN A 498 -21.93 -43.68 -1.83
CA GLN A 498 -22.51 -44.55 -2.90
C GLN A 498 -21.69 -44.88 -4.17
N VAL A 499 -20.91 -43.98 -4.78
CA VAL A 499 -20.32 -44.19 -6.12
C VAL A 499 -18.95 -43.52 -6.28
N GLY A 500 -17.93 -44.23 -6.77
CA GLY A 500 -16.57 -43.70 -6.90
C GLY A 500 -16.47 -42.47 -7.82
N GLY A 501 -15.65 -41.50 -7.44
CA GLY A 501 -15.26 -40.35 -8.28
C GLY A 501 -15.99 -39.04 -8.04
N GLY A 502 -17.07 -39.03 -7.26
CA GLY A 502 -17.89 -37.83 -7.03
C GLY A 502 -18.82 -37.49 -8.22
N LEU A 503 -19.90 -36.75 -7.94
CA LEU A 503 -20.81 -36.22 -8.96
C LEU A 503 -21.62 -35.04 -8.41
N ALA A 504 -21.66 -33.94 -9.15
CA ALA A 504 -22.49 -32.78 -8.88
C ALA A 504 -23.06 -32.19 -10.17
N PHE A 505 -24.24 -31.56 -10.06
CA PHE A 505 -24.81 -30.79 -11.17
C PHE A 505 -24.12 -29.44 -11.27
N VAL A 506 -23.85 -29.01 -12.51
CA VAL A 506 -23.27 -27.69 -12.78
C VAL A 506 -24.28 -26.59 -12.47
N CYS A 507 -23.85 -25.57 -11.73
CA CYS A 507 -24.63 -24.41 -11.34
C CYS A 507 -25.98 -24.83 -10.72
N ASN A 508 -25.93 -25.60 -9.63
CA ASN A 508 -27.11 -26.18 -9.00
C ASN A 508 -26.90 -26.39 -7.50
N THR A 509 -27.96 -26.29 -6.72
CA THR A 509 -28.03 -26.54 -5.27
C THR A 509 -28.31 -28.01 -4.90
N HIS A 510 -28.66 -28.85 -5.89
CA HIS A 510 -28.98 -30.25 -5.63
C HIS A 510 -27.71 -31.11 -5.46
N SER A 511 -27.69 -31.82 -4.33
CA SER A 511 -26.95 -33.05 -4.00
C SER A 511 -25.61 -33.28 -4.68
N ILE A 512 -24.56 -32.96 -3.94
CA ILE A 512 -23.19 -33.42 -4.16
C ILE A 512 -23.12 -34.89 -3.75
N SER A 513 -22.77 -35.75 -4.69
CA SER A 513 -22.21 -37.05 -4.36
C SER A 513 -20.72 -36.86 -4.16
N ALA A 514 -20.23 -37.01 -2.92
CA ALA A 514 -18.81 -37.02 -2.66
C ALA A 514 -18.48 -38.31 -1.91
N VAL A 515 -17.56 -39.10 -2.46
CA VAL A 515 -17.40 -40.50 -2.06
C VAL A 515 -15.95 -40.79 -1.74
N TYR A 516 -15.77 -41.61 -0.70
CA TYR A 516 -14.50 -42.27 -0.39
C TYR A 516 -14.23 -43.31 -1.48
N ASN A 517 -13.20 -43.10 -2.30
CA ASN A 517 -12.88 -44.09 -3.33
C ASN A 517 -12.29 -45.33 -2.65
N SER A 518 -13.04 -46.42 -2.68
CA SER A 518 -12.57 -47.71 -2.19
C SER A 518 -11.76 -48.41 -3.29
N PHE A 519 -10.51 -48.75 -2.98
CA PHE A 519 -9.64 -49.70 -3.69
C PHE A 519 -9.07 -49.24 -5.05
N ASP A 520 -7.88 -48.61 -5.03
CA ASP A 520 -6.67 -49.05 -5.79
C ASP A 520 -5.53 -48.00 -5.84
N ALA A 521 -5.70 -46.81 -5.27
CA ALA A 521 -4.64 -45.79 -5.31
C ALA A 521 -4.60 -44.93 -4.03
N GLY A 522 -4.24 -45.52 -2.88
CA GLY A 522 -3.59 -44.90 -1.70
C GLY A 522 -4.03 -43.53 -1.10
N TYR A 523 -5.01 -42.79 -1.63
CA TYR A 523 -4.99 -41.31 -1.54
C TYR A 523 -6.37 -40.59 -1.64
N ALA A 524 -7.51 -41.25 -1.42
CA ALA A 524 -8.83 -40.62 -1.65
C ALA A 524 -9.52 -40.09 -0.38
N GLU A 525 -9.17 -38.87 0.04
CA GLU A 525 -9.84 -38.14 1.13
C GLU A 525 -11.15 -37.46 0.68
N PHE A 526 -12.18 -37.46 1.54
CA PHE A 526 -13.50 -36.87 1.25
C PHE A 526 -13.41 -35.40 0.79
N TRP A 527 -12.57 -34.58 1.43
CA TRP A 527 -12.43 -33.17 1.09
C TRP A 527 -11.89 -32.93 -0.33
N HIS A 528 -11.07 -33.84 -0.87
CA HIS A 528 -10.54 -33.74 -2.23
C HIS A 528 -11.62 -33.86 -3.29
N VAL A 529 -12.57 -34.77 -3.06
CA VAL A 529 -13.73 -34.95 -3.94
C VAL A 529 -14.72 -33.83 -3.69
N PHE A 530 -15.02 -33.53 -2.43
CA PHE A 530 -16.01 -32.52 -2.08
C PHE A 530 -15.68 -31.14 -2.66
N ARG A 531 -14.44 -30.66 -2.54
CA ARG A 531 -14.03 -29.35 -3.10
C ARG A 531 -14.23 -29.28 -4.63
N HIS A 532 -14.09 -30.39 -5.34
CA HIS A 532 -14.30 -30.48 -6.78
C HIS A 532 -15.80 -30.39 -7.10
N GLU A 533 -16.59 -31.22 -6.43
CA GLU A 533 -18.03 -31.33 -6.69
C GLU A 533 -18.81 -30.08 -6.26
N ILE A 534 -18.44 -29.47 -5.13
CA ILE A 534 -19.02 -28.18 -4.74
C ILE A 534 -18.66 -27.10 -5.77
N GLY A 535 -17.49 -27.17 -6.42
CA GLY A 535 -17.11 -26.33 -7.56
C GLY A 535 -18.04 -26.46 -8.77
N HIS A 536 -18.53 -27.67 -9.06
CA HIS A 536 -19.59 -27.87 -10.05
C HIS A 536 -20.89 -27.22 -9.62
N ASN A 537 -21.34 -27.43 -8.38
CA ASN A 537 -22.55 -26.78 -7.86
C ASN A 537 -22.47 -25.25 -7.95
N HIS A 538 -21.28 -24.69 -7.73
CA HIS A 538 -21.00 -23.27 -7.94
C HIS A 538 -20.96 -22.85 -9.41
N GLY A 539 -20.90 -23.75 -10.38
CA GLY A 539 -21.07 -23.46 -11.80
C GLY A 539 -19.90 -23.81 -12.70
N SER A 540 -18.75 -24.21 -12.12
CA SER A 540 -17.59 -24.56 -12.94
C SER A 540 -17.80 -25.90 -13.67
N GLY A 541 -17.26 -26.03 -14.87
CA GLY A 541 -17.13 -27.33 -15.55
C GLY A 541 -15.81 -28.00 -15.21
N HIS A 542 -15.61 -29.22 -15.73
CA HIS A 542 -14.28 -29.83 -15.72
C HIS A 542 -13.32 -29.02 -16.59
N TYR A 543 -12.08 -28.86 -16.13
CA TYR A 543 -11.02 -28.17 -16.87
C TYR A 543 -11.34 -26.73 -17.29
N THR A 544 -12.33 -26.08 -16.66
CA THR A 544 -12.62 -24.66 -16.91
C THR A 544 -11.38 -23.79 -16.68
N GLY A 545 -10.53 -24.14 -15.71
CA GLY A 545 -9.22 -23.50 -15.46
C GLY A 545 -8.00 -24.18 -16.08
N GLY A 546 -8.15 -25.31 -16.79
CA GLY A 546 -7.05 -26.19 -17.23
C GLY A 546 -6.02 -25.59 -18.19
N ALA A 547 -6.23 -24.37 -18.66
CA ALA A 547 -5.24 -23.47 -19.21
C ALA A 547 -5.83 -22.05 -19.12
N PRO A 548 -5.07 -21.02 -18.71
CA PRO A 548 -3.62 -20.93 -18.72
C PRO A 548 -2.90 -21.23 -17.40
N GLU A 549 -3.60 -21.23 -16.27
CA GLU A 549 -3.04 -21.41 -14.92
C GLU A 549 -2.68 -22.86 -14.59
N GLY A 550 -3.01 -23.83 -15.45
CA GLY A 550 -2.66 -25.23 -15.27
C GLY A 550 -3.74 -26.03 -14.54
N ALA A 551 -3.36 -27.14 -13.91
CA ALA A 551 -4.32 -28.03 -13.26
C ALA A 551 -4.85 -27.44 -11.94
N THR A 552 -6.16 -27.52 -11.74
CA THR A 552 -6.93 -26.90 -10.65
C THR A 552 -7.76 -27.94 -9.89
N ILE A 553 -8.51 -27.53 -8.87
CA ILE A 553 -9.47 -28.45 -8.23
C ILE A 553 -10.48 -29.03 -9.22
N MET A 554 -10.78 -28.36 -10.34
CA MET A 554 -11.71 -28.86 -11.37
C MET A 554 -11.03 -29.73 -12.44
N SER A 555 -9.73 -30.02 -12.29
CA SER A 555 -8.97 -30.93 -13.16
C SER A 555 -8.97 -32.38 -12.66
N GLY A 556 -9.69 -32.66 -11.57
CA GLY A 556 -9.90 -33.98 -10.99
C GLY A 556 -9.73 -34.00 -9.48
N ASN A 557 -9.80 -35.19 -8.89
CA ASN A 557 -9.81 -35.39 -7.44
C ASN A 557 -8.42 -35.66 -6.83
N SER A 558 -7.36 -35.39 -7.58
CA SER A 558 -5.99 -35.66 -7.14
C SER A 558 -5.60 -34.74 -5.98
N ILE A 559 -4.90 -35.29 -4.97
CA ILE A 559 -4.40 -34.55 -3.80
C ILE A 559 -3.68 -33.22 -4.13
N PRO A 560 -2.76 -33.13 -5.12
CA PRO A 560 -1.96 -31.93 -5.33
C PRO A 560 -2.73 -30.76 -5.98
N LEU A 561 -4.05 -30.85 -6.13
CA LEU A 561 -4.86 -29.82 -6.77
C LEU A 561 -5.58 -29.01 -5.68
N SER A 562 -5.06 -27.84 -5.31
CA SER A 562 -5.64 -26.98 -4.24
C SER A 562 -5.67 -25.50 -4.64
N LYS A 563 -6.21 -25.23 -5.84
CA LYS A 563 -6.47 -23.87 -6.34
C LYS A 563 -7.74 -23.79 -7.19
N ILE A 564 -8.43 -22.66 -7.10
CA ILE A 564 -9.52 -22.24 -7.97
C ILE A 564 -8.99 -21.14 -8.88
N SER A 565 -8.87 -21.43 -10.17
CA SER A 565 -8.27 -20.49 -11.11
C SER A 565 -9.14 -19.22 -11.28
N GLY A 566 -8.56 -18.14 -11.82
CA GLY A 566 -9.33 -16.93 -12.17
C GLY A 566 -10.57 -17.23 -13.03
N PRO A 567 -10.42 -17.94 -14.17
CA PRO A 567 -11.57 -18.37 -14.99
C PRO A 567 -12.62 -19.21 -14.26
N GLU A 568 -12.20 -20.09 -13.34
CA GLU A 568 -13.14 -20.88 -12.53
C GLU A 568 -13.88 -20.00 -11.54
N SER A 569 -13.17 -19.11 -10.86
CA SER A 569 -13.73 -18.09 -9.98
C SER A 569 -14.82 -17.28 -10.70
N ASP A 570 -14.54 -16.81 -11.92
CA ASP A 570 -15.48 -15.97 -12.67
C ASP A 570 -16.76 -16.72 -13.04
N VAL A 571 -16.64 -17.97 -13.49
CA VAL A 571 -17.81 -18.82 -13.79
C VAL A 571 -18.61 -19.09 -12.50
N MET A 572 -17.92 -19.37 -11.40
CA MET A 572 -18.56 -19.63 -10.11
C MET A 572 -19.32 -18.40 -9.58
N LYS A 573 -18.67 -17.22 -9.57
CA LYS A 573 -19.28 -15.94 -9.17
C LYS A 573 -20.44 -15.57 -10.11
N GLY A 574 -20.32 -15.83 -11.41
CA GLY A 574 -21.38 -15.64 -12.39
C GLY A 574 -22.62 -16.47 -12.08
N CYS A 575 -22.44 -17.76 -11.82
CA CYS A 575 -23.55 -18.63 -11.41
C CYS A 575 -24.17 -18.17 -10.08
N ALA A 576 -23.36 -17.81 -9.08
CA ALA A 576 -23.87 -17.34 -7.79
C ALA A 576 -24.71 -16.07 -7.93
N SER A 577 -24.23 -15.06 -8.67
CA SER A 577 -24.96 -13.81 -8.90
C SER A 577 -26.25 -13.98 -9.71
N TRP A 578 -26.32 -14.99 -10.56
CA TRP A 578 -27.51 -15.28 -11.35
C TRP A 578 -28.52 -16.17 -10.60
N LYS A 579 -28.07 -17.33 -10.11
CA LYS A 579 -28.93 -18.40 -9.61
C LYS A 579 -29.05 -18.44 -8.09
N PHE A 580 -28.01 -18.01 -7.37
CA PHE A 580 -27.91 -18.12 -5.91
C PHE A 580 -27.85 -16.77 -5.19
N LYS A 581 -28.24 -15.69 -5.86
CA LYS A 581 -28.15 -14.31 -5.34
C LYS A 581 -28.87 -14.11 -4.00
N ASP A 582 -29.99 -14.81 -3.80
CA ASP A 582 -30.84 -14.73 -2.60
C ASP A 582 -30.63 -15.95 -1.67
N ALA A 583 -29.80 -16.91 -2.10
CA ALA A 583 -29.49 -18.12 -1.38
C ALA A 583 -28.27 -17.90 -0.47
N TYR A 584 -27.18 -17.38 -1.04
CA TYR A 584 -25.95 -17.18 -0.27
C TYR A 584 -26.06 -15.98 0.66
N ARG A 585 -25.91 -16.25 1.96
CA ARG A 585 -25.91 -15.21 2.99
C ARG A 585 -24.63 -14.39 2.91
N ASP A 586 -24.74 -13.12 3.29
CA ASP A 586 -23.56 -12.31 3.55
C ASP A 586 -22.87 -12.83 4.82
N GLY A 587 -21.54 -12.97 4.75
CA GLY A 587 -20.72 -13.31 5.90
C GLY A 587 -19.76 -12.20 6.27
N GLN A 588 -18.90 -12.50 7.23
CA GLN A 588 -17.86 -11.58 7.69
C GLN A 588 -16.49 -12.12 7.30
N ALA A 589 -15.65 -11.19 6.86
CA ALA A 589 -14.24 -11.45 6.61
C ALA A 589 -13.55 -11.95 7.90
N PRO A 590 -12.53 -12.82 7.79
CA PRO A 590 -11.76 -13.26 8.94
C PRO A 590 -11.09 -12.08 9.62
N SER A 591 -10.96 -12.14 10.95
CA SER A 591 -10.25 -11.13 11.74
C SER A 591 -8.74 -11.38 11.84
N HIS A 592 -8.27 -12.48 11.26
CA HIS A 592 -6.86 -12.85 11.22
C HIS A 592 -6.33 -12.77 9.78
N PRO A 593 -5.01 -12.61 9.59
CA PRO A 593 -4.41 -12.59 8.27
C PRO A 593 -4.76 -13.81 7.43
N VAL A 594 -5.04 -13.58 6.15
CA VAL A 594 -5.18 -14.60 5.10
C VAL A 594 -4.38 -14.09 3.91
N PRO A 595 -3.54 -14.92 3.27
CA PRO A 595 -2.78 -14.47 2.12
C PRO A 595 -3.68 -13.90 1.01
N PRO A 596 -3.26 -12.82 0.33
CA PRO A 596 -4.01 -12.28 -0.80
C PRO A 596 -4.05 -13.33 -1.93
N TYR A 597 -4.97 -13.16 -2.88
CA TYR A 597 -5.08 -14.05 -4.04
C TYR A 597 -4.96 -13.28 -5.34
N ALA A 598 -3.77 -13.41 -5.95
CA ALA A 598 -3.46 -12.84 -7.26
C ALA A 598 -4.09 -13.68 -8.36
N LYS A 599 -5.03 -13.13 -9.10
CA LYS A 599 -5.79 -13.83 -10.14
C LYS A 599 -5.08 -13.78 -11.47
N PHE A 600 -5.61 -14.57 -12.39
CA PHE A 600 -5.10 -14.58 -13.75
C PHE A 600 -5.61 -13.39 -14.56
N ASP A 601 -4.65 -12.68 -15.15
CA ASP A 601 -4.90 -11.53 -16.00
C ASP A 601 -4.78 -11.91 -17.47
N LYS A 602 -5.90 -11.83 -18.17
CA LYS A 602 -5.91 -11.96 -19.62
C LYS A 602 -5.91 -10.58 -20.27
N VAL A 603 -4.83 -10.25 -20.95
CA VAL A 603 -4.68 -8.98 -21.65
C VAL A 603 -4.64 -9.19 -23.15
N LEU A 604 -5.47 -8.41 -23.83
CA LEU A 604 -5.70 -8.57 -25.25
C LEU A 604 -5.30 -7.29 -26.00
N ILE A 605 -4.31 -7.42 -26.88
CA ILE A 605 -3.66 -6.28 -27.54
C ILE A 605 -4.23 -6.05 -28.94
N LYS A 606 -4.39 -4.78 -29.32
CA LYS A 606 -4.99 -4.38 -30.60
C LYS A 606 -3.90 -4.05 -31.62
N GLY A 607 -3.99 -4.66 -32.81
CA GLY A 607 -3.26 -4.20 -34.00
C GLY A 607 -1.74 -3.99 -33.79
N SER A 608 -1.31 -2.73 -33.84
CA SER A 608 0.10 -2.28 -33.79
C SER A 608 0.50 -1.61 -32.46
N GLU A 609 -0.28 -1.76 -31.39
CA GLU A 609 0.07 -1.25 -30.06
C GLU A 609 1.47 -1.74 -29.64
N ARG A 610 2.29 -0.81 -29.14
CA ARG A 610 3.69 -1.08 -28.74
C ARG A 610 3.91 -1.03 -27.25
N GLU A 611 3.07 -0.32 -26.51
CA GLU A 611 3.07 -0.30 -25.05
C GLU A 611 1.66 -0.58 -24.57
N ILE A 612 1.53 -1.50 -23.62
CA ILE A 612 0.25 -1.90 -23.03
C ILE A 612 0.35 -1.74 -21.52
N VAL A 613 -0.54 -0.91 -20.97
CA VAL A 613 -0.67 -0.69 -19.52
C VAL A 613 -1.53 -1.82 -18.93
N LEU A 614 -1.04 -2.42 -17.85
CA LEU A 614 -1.64 -3.54 -17.15
C LEU A 614 -1.97 -3.12 -15.71
N ASP A 615 -3.27 -3.13 -15.37
CA ASP A 615 -3.75 -3.02 -13.99
C ASP A 615 -3.99 -4.44 -13.45
N VAL A 616 -2.90 -5.03 -12.94
CA VAL A 616 -2.89 -6.42 -12.46
C VAL A 616 -3.69 -6.58 -11.17
N LEU A 617 -3.79 -5.51 -10.36
CA LEU A 617 -4.54 -5.55 -9.10
C LEU A 617 -6.06 -5.44 -9.31
N SER A 618 -6.54 -5.27 -10.55
CA SER A 618 -7.95 -5.01 -10.88
C SER A 618 -8.91 -6.14 -10.53
N ASN A 619 -8.42 -7.38 -10.51
CA ASN A 619 -9.17 -8.60 -10.21
C ASN A 619 -8.64 -9.36 -8.97
N ASP A 620 -7.50 -8.95 -8.42
CA ASP A 620 -6.85 -9.53 -7.24
C ASP A 620 -7.64 -9.24 -5.97
N ILE A 621 -7.79 -10.24 -5.11
CA ILE A 621 -8.63 -10.14 -3.91
C ILE A 621 -7.82 -10.41 -2.65
N ASP A 622 -8.36 -9.95 -1.52
CA ASP A 622 -7.88 -10.30 -0.20
C ASP A 622 -9.07 -10.69 0.68
N ALA A 623 -8.99 -11.84 1.36
CA ALA A 623 -10.15 -12.41 2.04
C ALA A 623 -10.50 -11.68 3.36
N ASN A 624 -9.51 -11.06 4.00
CA ASN A 624 -9.67 -10.17 5.15
C ASN A 624 -9.66 -8.68 4.76
N ASN A 625 -9.68 -8.40 3.46
CA ASN A 625 -9.79 -7.08 2.85
C ASN A 625 -8.61 -6.16 3.22
N ASP A 626 -7.42 -6.74 3.38
CA ASP A 626 -6.19 -5.98 3.50
C ASP A 626 -5.83 -5.32 2.17
N LYS A 627 -5.16 -4.17 2.25
CA LYS A 627 -4.65 -3.50 1.06
C LYS A 627 -3.53 -4.32 0.43
N ILE A 628 -3.48 -4.34 -0.89
CA ILE A 628 -2.52 -5.10 -1.69
C ILE A 628 -1.68 -4.18 -2.58
N GLY A 629 -0.45 -4.59 -2.87
CA GLY A 629 0.46 -3.90 -3.79
C GLY A 629 1.34 -4.88 -4.55
N ILE A 630 1.95 -4.41 -5.65
CA ILE A 630 2.88 -5.22 -6.45
C ILE A 630 4.20 -5.36 -5.67
N LEU A 631 4.63 -6.60 -5.42
CA LEU A 631 5.88 -6.91 -4.75
C LEU A 631 7.05 -7.00 -5.74
N ASP A 632 6.88 -7.77 -6.81
CA ASP A 632 7.83 -7.87 -7.93
C ASP A 632 7.20 -8.55 -9.15
N PHE A 633 7.95 -8.60 -10.26
CA PHE A 633 7.51 -9.20 -11.52
C PHE A 633 8.70 -9.61 -12.38
N VAL A 634 8.42 -10.49 -13.34
CA VAL A 634 9.38 -10.83 -14.40
C VAL A 634 9.51 -9.65 -15.36
N THR A 635 10.73 -9.13 -15.54
CA THR A 635 11.01 -7.90 -16.31
C THR A 635 11.11 -8.11 -17.82
N SER A 636 11.17 -9.35 -18.31
CA SER A 636 11.29 -9.64 -19.74
C SER A 636 10.74 -11.01 -20.07
N THR A 637 10.08 -11.11 -21.20
CA THR A 637 9.55 -12.34 -21.78
C THR A 637 10.15 -12.60 -23.15
N ARG A 638 9.58 -13.57 -23.88
CA ARG A 638 10.04 -13.87 -25.24
C ARG A 638 9.73 -12.74 -26.22
N ASN A 639 8.60 -12.05 -26.05
CA ASN A 639 8.08 -11.10 -27.03
C ASN A 639 7.93 -9.67 -26.48
N GLY A 640 8.43 -9.40 -25.28
CA GLY A 640 8.38 -8.07 -24.70
C GLY A 640 9.20 -7.86 -23.43
N THR A 641 9.23 -6.60 -23.03
CA THR A 641 9.86 -6.12 -21.79
C THR A 641 8.80 -5.50 -20.88
N ILE A 642 8.97 -5.64 -19.58
CA ILE A 642 8.02 -5.18 -18.57
C ILE A 642 8.72 -4.22 -17.63
N ARG A 643 8.05 -3.11 -17.34
CA ARG A 643 8.50 -2.10 -16.38
C ARG A 643 7.37 -1.71 -15.43
N PHE A 644 7.75 -1.27 -14.25
CA PHE A 644 6.85 -0.74 -13.24
C PHE A 644 6.59 0.74 -13.49
N GLU A 645 5.35 1.19 -13.35
CA GLU A 645 4.96 2.58 -13.23
C GLU A 645 4.20 2.78 -11.93
N PRO A 646 4.70 3.63 -11.00
CA PRO A 646 3.95 3.95 -9.79
C PRO A 646 2.67 4.71 -10.14
N ALA A 647 1.68 4.65 -9.24
CA ALA A 647 0.45 5.41 -9.38
C ALA A 647 0.72 6.93 -9.52
N ASP A 648 0.02 7.58 -10.47
CA ASP A 648 0.11 9.03 -10.71
C ASP A 648 -0.49 9.88 -9.56
N SER A 649 -1.15 9.23 -8.58
CA SER A 649 -1.77 9.86 -7.41
C SER A 649 -1.91 8.85 -6.27
N ALA A 650 -2.09 9.34 -5.04
CA ALA A 650 -2.31 8.50 -3.87
C ALA A 650 -3.60 7.64 -3.92
N SER A 651 -4.54 7.97 -4.81
CA SER A 651 -5.76 7.18 -5.07
C SER A 651 -5.66 6.31 -6.33
N GLY A 652 -4.56 6.41 -7.08
CA GLY A 652 -4.31 5.58 -8.26
C GLY A 652 -3.74 4.22 -7.87
N ARG A 653 -3.76 3.29 -8.82
CA ARG A 653 -3.07 1.99 -8.68
C ARG A 653 -1.78 2.00 -9.48
N ASP A 654 -0.79 1.31 -8.93
CA ASP A 654 0.46 1.02 -9.63
C ASP A 654 0.17 0.15 -10.87
N LYS A 655 1.00 0.29 -11.90
CA LYS A 655 0.80 -0.36 -13.19
C LYS A 655 2.06 -1.10 -13.60
N LEU A 656 1.86 -2.18 -14.35
CA LEU A 656 2.93 -2.74 -15.18
C LEU A 656 2.73 -2.25 -16.61
N VAL A 657 3.80 -1.90 -17.30
CA VAL A 657 3.77 -1.58 -18.73
C VAL A 657 4.54 -2.64 -19.49
N TYR A 658 3.85 -3.32 -20.40
CA TYR A 658 4.44 -4.28 -21.31
C TYR A 658 4.74 -3.63 -22.66
N THR A 659 6.00 -3.67 -23.07
CA THR A 659 6.48 -3.18 -24.36
C THR A 659 6.64 -4.35 -25.34
N VAL A 660 6.01 -4.24 -26.52
CA VAL A 660 6.02 -5.27 -27.57
C VAL A 660 7.32 -5.18 -28.39
N ASP A 661 8.29 -6.01 -28.04
CA ASP A 661 9.60 -6.08 -28.71
C ASP A 661 9.52 -6.79 -30.07
N SER A 662 8.67 -7.82 -30.18
CA SER A 662 8.39 -8.55 -31.41
C SER A 662 6.88 -8.58 -31.68
N VAL A 663 6.48 -8.45 -32.95
CA VAL A 663 5.06 -8.50 -33.30
C VAL A 663 4.53 -9.90 -33.01
N LEU A 664 3.72 -10.04 -31.96
CA LEU A 664 3.01 -11.27 -31.64
C LEU A 664 2.19 -11.72 -32.86
N ALA A 665 2.41 -12.96 -33.30
CA ALA A 665 1.56 -13.56 -34.32
C ALA A 665 0.12 -13.68 -33.79
N ILE A 666 -0.87 -13.67 -34.70
CA ILE A 666 -2.27 -13.89 -34.30
C ILE A 666 -2.38 -15.25 -33.62
N GLY A 667 -2.91 -15.26 -32.39
CA GLY A 667 -3.03 -16.47 -31.59
C GLY A 667 -1.78 -16.82 -30.77
N GLU A 668 -0.64 -16.16 -30.99
CA GLU A 668 0.54 -16.28 -30.12
C GLU A 668 0.25 -15.67 -28.75
N LYS A 669 0.75 -16.34 -27.72
CA LYS A 669 0.59 -15.98 -26.32
C LYS A 669 1.96 -15.66 -25.75
N ASP A 670 2.07 -14.56 -25.02
CA ASP A 670 3.20 -14.30 -24.13
C ASP A 670 2.72 -14.34 -22.68
N ARG A 671 3.53 -14.89 -21.78
CA ARG A 671 3.13 -15.10 -20.38
C ARG A 671 4.25 -14.74 -19.43
N PHE A 672 3.87 -14.17 -18.29
CA PHE A 672 4.79 -13.90 -17.20
C PHE A 672 4.07 -13.88 -15.85
N THR A 673 4.86 -13.89 -14.77
CA THR A 673 4.36 -13.89 -13.40
C THR A 673 4.70 -12.58 -12.71
N TYR A 674 3.87 -12.22 -11.75
CA TYR A 674 4.08 -11.15 -10.79
C TYR A 674 3.75 -11.65 -9.39
N ARG A 675 4.24 -10.96 -8.36
CA ARG A 675 3.87 -11.20 -6.98
C ARG A 675 3.20 -9.96 -6.40
N ILE A 676 2.22 -10.18 -5.55
CA ILE A 676 1.58 -9.16 -4.73
C ILE A 676 1.87 -9.42 -3.26
N ILE A 677 1.77 -8.37 -2.46
CA ILE A 677 1.91 -8.39 -1.01
C ILE A 677 0.77 -7.60 -0.36
N ASP A 678 0.26 -8.08 0.77
CA ASP A 678 -0.74 -7.39 1.57
C ASP A 678 -0.12 -6.53 2.69
N ALA A 679 -0.96 -5.78 3.41
CA ALA A 679 -0.55 -4.93 4.52
C ALA A 679 0.02 -5.70 5.74
N ASN A 680 -0.20 -7.01 5.82
CA ASN A 680 0.31 -7.91 6.85
C ASN A 680 1.54 -8.71 6.37
N GLY A 681 2.07 -8.39 5.19
CA GLY A 681 3.26 -9.04 4.61
C GLY A 681 3.00 -10.42 4.00
N GLN A 682 1.74 -10.86 3.87
CA GLN A 682 1.41 -12.09 3.14
C GLN A 682 1.54 -11.87 1.64
N ILE A 683 1.94 -12.91 0.91
CA ILE A 683 2.28 -12.81 -0.51
C ILE A 683 1.49 -13.79 -1.37
N SER A 684 1.26 -13.42 -2.62
CA SER A 684 0.71 -14.33 -3.64
C SER A 684 1.35 -14.07 -5.00
N THR A 685 1.42 -15.10 -5.82
CA THR A 685 1.94 -15.04 -7.19
C THR A 685 0.79 -15.09 -8.19
N GLY A 686 0.68 -14.10 -9.07
CA GLY A 686 -0.26 -14.06 -10.19
C GLY A 686 0.40 -14.41 -11.53
N GLN A 687 -0.43 -14.60 -12.56
CA GLN A 687 0.04 -14.86 -13.93
C GLN A 687 -0.72 -13.97 -14.92
N ILE A 688 0.01 -13.46 -15.91
CA ILE A 688 -0.52 -12.64 -16.99
C ILE A 688 -0.34 -13.40 -18.30
N GLU A 689 -1.37 -13.40 -19.15
CA GLU A 689 -1.28 -13.82 -20.56
C GLU A 689 -1.61 -12.64 -21.46
N ILE A 690 -0.65 -12.30 -22.30
CA ILE A 690 -0.80 -11.31 -23.36
C ILE A 690 -1.04 -12.06 -24.66
N GLN A 691 -2.14 -11.72 -25.33
CA GLN A 691 -2.48 -12.31 -26.61
C GLN A 691 -2.94 -11.24 -27.59
N ARG A 692 -2.53 -11.37 -28.86
CA ARG A 692 -3.06 -10.55 -29.95
C ARG A 692 -4.38 -11.11 -30.46
N TYR A 693 -5.44 -10.28 -30.49
CA TYR A 693 -6.69 -10.67 -31.15
C TYR A 693 -6.48 -10.89 -32.66
N PRO A 694 -7.13 -11.89 -33.28
CA PRO A 694 -7.30 -11.87 -34.73
C PRO A 694 -8.06 -10.60 -35.14
N GLU A 695 -7.69 -9.99 -36.26
CA GLU A 695 -8.38 -8.80 -36.75
C GLU A 695 -9.87 -9.04 -37.06
N SER A 696 -10.27 -10.31 -37.25
CA SER A 696 -11.65 -10.69 -37.53
C SER A 696 -12.16 -11.86 -36.68
N ILE A 697 -13.46 -11.88 -36.39
CA ILE A 697 -14.18 -13.02 -35.82
C ILE A 697 -15.24 -13.52 -36.80
N THR A 698 -15.50 -14.83 -36.82
CA THR A 698 -16.62 -15.43 -37.57
C THR A 698 -17.62 -16.08 -36.63
N LEU A 699 -18.85 -15.59 -36.64
CA LEU A 699 -20.01 -16.13 -35.93
C LEU A 699 -20.77 -17.03 -36.89
N SER A 700 -20.78 -18.34 -36.61
CA SER A 700 -21.36 -19.33 -37.54
C SER A 700 -22.10 -20.48 -36.88
N THR A 701 -22.01 -20.61 -35.56
CA THR A 701 -22.74 -21.64 -34.81
C THR A 701 -24.08 -21.11 -34.32
N ASN A 702 -25.00 -22.02 -33.98
CA ASN A 702 -26.29 -21.65 -33.41
C ASN A 702 -26.13 -20.88 -32.08
N ALA A 703 -25.14 -21.22 -31.26
CA ALA A 703 -24.86 -20.50 -30.02
C ALA A 703 -24.44 -19.05 -30.29
N ASP A 704 -23.49 -18.84 -31.20
CA ASP A 704 -22.99 -17.51 -31.57
C ASP A 704 -24.13 -16.63 -32.10
N LEU A 705 -24.90 -17.17 -33.04
CA LEU A 705 -25.93 -16.44 -33.75
C LEU A 705 -27.16 -16.14 -32.87
N ASN A 706 -27.51 -17.04 -31.93
CA ASN A 706 -28.60 -16.78 -30.98
C ASN A 706 -28.24 -15.68 -29.98
N ASN A 707 -26.98 -15.60 -29.53
CA ASN A 707 -26.54 -14.58 -28.58
C ASN A 707 -26.66 -13.16 -29.13
N ILE A 708 -26.39 -12.99 -30.44
CA ILE A 708 -26.49 -11.67 -31.11
C ILE A 708 -27.87 -11.40 -31.72
N ALA A 709 -28.74 -12.40 -31.81
CA ALA A 709 -30.01 -12.28 -32.51
C ALA A 709 -30.87 -11.17 -31.88
N SER A 710 -31.09 -10.09 -32.63
CA SER A 710 -31.78 -8.88 -32.18
C SER A 710 -31.14 -8.13 -31.00
N ASN A 711 -29.89 -8.45 -30.62
CA ASN A 711 -29.16 -7.81 -29.52
C ASN A 711 -27.99 -6.96 -30.04
N ALA A 712 -28.22 -5.65 -30.18
CA ALA A 712 -27.22 -4.73 -30.71
C ALA A 712 -26.02 -4.52 -29.76
N GLU A 713 -26.22 -4.67 -28.45
CA GLU A 713 -25.16 -4.50 -27.46
C GLU A 713 -24.14 -5.63 -27.55
N GLU A 714 -24.59 -6.87 -27.73
CA GLU A 714 -23.69 -8.02 -27.92
C GLU A 714 -22.87 -7.90 -29.20
N VAL A 715 -23.46 -7.38 -30.29
CA VAL A 715 -22.70 -7.07 -31.51
C VAL A 715 -21.69 -5.94 -31.25
N ALA A 716 -22.05 -4.93 -30.46
CA ALA A 716 -21.15 -3.83 -30.13
C ALA A 716 -19.92 -4.28 -29.33
N LYS A 717 -20.11 -5.19 -28.36
CA LYS A 717 -19.02 -5.76 -27.55
C LYS A 717 -17.97 -6.47 -28.39
N LEU A 718 -18.36 -7.08 -29.51
CA LEU A 718 -17.39 -7.70 -30.43
C LEU A 718 -16.43 -6.67 -31.02
N TYR A 719 -16.89 -5.47 -31.34
CA TYR A 719 -16.05 -4.42 -31.93
C TYR A 719 -15.08 -3.74 -30.96
N ASP A 720 -15.22 -4.01 -29.66
CA ASP A 720 -14.23 -3.62 -28.66
C ASP A 720 -12.92 -4.42 -28.84
N TYR A 721 -13.01 -5.58 -29.48
CA TYR A 721 -11.92 -6.56 -29.65
C TYR A 721 -11.53 -6.84 -31.10
N TYR A 722 -12.51 -6.85 -32.02
CA TYR A 722 -12.31 -7.21 -33.41
C TYR A 722 -12.45 -6.00 -34.33
N ARG A 723 -11.58 -5.92 -35.35
CA ARG A 723 -11.73 -4.92 -36.41
C ARG A 723 -12.86 -5.29 -37.36
N GLU A 724 -13.03 -6.58 -37.63
CA GLU A 724 -14.04 -7.12 -38.54
C GLU A 724 -14.91 -8.20 -37.86
N VAL A 725 -16.24 -8.11 -38.00
CA VAL A 725 -17.17 -9.15 -37.52
C VAL A 725 -17.88 -9.80 -38.71
N LYS A 726 -17.74 -11.13 -38.84
CA LYS A 726 -18.35 -11.93 -39.90
C LYS A 726 -19.53 -12.72 -39.36
N PHE A 727 -20.70 -12.55 -39.97
CA PHE A 727 -21.91 -13.29 -39.68
C PHE A 727 -22.15 -14.30 -40.81
N VAL A 728 -22.07 -15.59 -40.51
CA VAL A 728 -22.26 -16.65 -41.51
C VAL A 728 -23.41 -17.54 -41.05
N THR A 729 -24.53 -17.48 -41.76
CA THR A 729 -25.68 -18.34 -41.45
C THR A 729 -25.67 -19.61 -42.29
N SER A 730 -26.25 -20.70 -41.78
CA SER A 730 -26.45 -21.96 -42.48
C SER A 730 -27.75 -22.63 -42.04
N ASN A 731 -28.17 -23.71 -42.71
CA ASN A 731 -29.32 -24.48 -42.23
C ASN A 731 -29.01 -25.04 -40.82
N GLY A 732 -29.85 -24.70 -39.84
CA GLY A 732 -29.65 -25.05 -38.43
C GLY A 732 -28.85 -24.04 -37.59
N ASN A 733 -28.18 -23.05 -38.20
CA ASN A 733 -27.47 -21.96 -37.52
C ASN A 733 -27.92 -20.62 -38.12
N TRP A 734 -28.84 -19.92 -37.46
CA TRP A 734 -29.50 -18.76 -38.06
C TRP A 734 -29.92 -17.71 -37.03
N ALA A 735 -29.81 -16.43 -37.42
CA ALA A 735 -30.33 -15.30 -36.66
C ALA A 735 -31.32 -14.52 -37.54
N SER A 736 -32.52 -14.25 -37.03
CA SER A 736 -33.56 -13.55 -37.79
C SER A 736 -33.24 -12.07 -38.00
N ASN A 737 -32.60 -11.44 -37.02
CA ASN A 737 -32.21 -10.04 -37.06
C ASN A 737 -30.79 -9.88 -36.57
N ILE A 738 -29.97 -9.16 -37.33
CA ILE A 738 -28.65 -8.70 -36.92
C ILE A 738 -28.72 -7.18 -36.87
N ARG A 739 -28.37 -6.58 -35.74
CA ARG A 739 -28.39 -5.13 -35.54
C ARG A 739 -26.97 -4.61 -35.45
N LEU A 740 -26.54 -3.82 -36.43
CA LEU A 740 -25.22 -3.21 -36.39
C LEU A 740 -25.25 -1.99 -35.45
N PRO A 741 -24.22 -1.83 -34.59
CA PRO A 741 -24.14 -0.73 -33.66
C PRO A 741 -23.77 0.59 -34.36
N SER A 742 -23.89 1.72 -33.65
CA SER A 742 -23.39 3.02 -34.08
C SER A 742 -22.59 3.70 -32.96
N GLY A 743 -21.71 4.63 -33.31
CA GLY A 743 -20.93 5.43 -32.38
C GLY A 743 -19.46 5.59 -32.80
N ASP A 744 -18.82 6.65 -32.29
CA ASP A 744 -17.47 7.08 -32.71
C ASP A 744 -16.40 5.99 -32.53
N ARG A 745 -16.58 5.06 -31.58
CA ARG A 745 -15.67 3.92 -31.35
C ARG A 745 -15.59 2.92 -32.50
N LEU A 746 -16.52 2.98 -33.45
CA LEU A 746 -16.60 2.06 -34.58
C LEU A 746 -15.85 2.58 -35.82
N GLU A 747 -15.27 3.78 -35.80
CA GLU A 747 -14.60 4.33 -36.98
C GLU A 747 -13.54 3.36 -37.55
N GLY A 748 -13.66 3.03 -38.84
CA GLY A 748 -12.79 2.08 -39.53
C GLY A 748 -13.04 0.60 -39.24
N ARG A 749 -14.14 0.24 -38.56
CA ARG A 749 -14.56 -1.15 -38.34
C ARG A 749 -15.33 -1.71 -39.53
N ASP A 750 -15.19 -3.01 -39.75
CA ASP A 750 -15.73 -3.73 -40.89
C ASP A 750 -16.74 -4.80 -40.46
N PHE A 751 -17.70 -5.12 -41.31
CA PHE A 751 -18.54 -6.31 -41.14
C PHE A 751 -18.70 -7.07 -42.45
N LEU A 752 -18.99 -8.36 -42.34
CA LEU A 752 -19.40 -9.22 -43.44
C LEU A 752 -20.61 -10.04 -43.01
N LEU A 753 -21.66 -10.08 -43.81
CA LEU A 753 -22.79 -10.99 -43.64
C LEU A 753 -22.90 -11.89 -44.87
N THR A 754 -22.82 -13.20 -44.66
CA THR A 754 -23.05 -14.23 -45.67
C THR A 754 -24.27 -15.07 -45.28
N VAL A 755 -25.29 -15.07 -46.13
CA VAL A 755 -26.54 -15.80 -45.88
C VAL A 755 -26.54 -17.13 -46.61
N ASN A 756 -26.30 -18.26 -45.92
CA ASN A 756 -26.46 -19.61 -46.50
C ASN A 756 -27.65 -20.39 -45.92
N SER A 757 -28.38 -19.82 -44.96
CA SER A 757 -29.60 -20.39 -44.39
C SER A 757 -30.77 -20.39 -45.39
N ALA A 758 -31.71 -21.31 -45.20
CA ALA A 758 -32.99 -21.32 -45.92
C ALA A 758 -33.86 -20.09 -45.62
N TYR A 759 -33.75 -19.54 -44.40
CA TYR A 759 -34.45 -18.34 -43.97
C TYR A 759 -33.63 -17.08 -44.23
N ALA A 760 -34.31 -15.99 -44.56
CA ALA A 760 -33.68 -14.68 -44.77
C ALA A 760 -33.19 -14.06 -43.45
N VAL A 761 -32.25 -13.13 -43.53
CA VAL A 761 -31.71 -12.38 -42.40
C VAL A 761 -32.05 -10.90 -42.58
N ASN A 762 -32.61 -10.27 -41.55
CA ASN A 762 -32.84 -8.82 -41.53
C ASN A 762 -31.65 -8.11 -40.89
N LEU A 763 -30.91 -7.35 -41.67
CA LEU A 763 -29.83 -6.49 -41.21
C LEU A 763 -30.39 -5.11 -40.87
N HIS A 764 -30.32 -4.72 -39.60
CA HIS A 764 -30.67 -3.37 -39.14
C HIS A 764 -29.38 -2.54 -39.15
N VAL A 765 -29.34 -1.51 -39.98
CA VAL A 765 -28.14 -0.70 -40.24
C VAL A 765 -28.53 0.74 -40.58
N ASN A 766 -27.86 1.73 -39.98
CA ASN A 766 -28.12 3.17 -40.17
C ASN A 766 -29.60 3.59 -39.97
N GLY A 767 -30.34 2.90 -39.09
CA GLY A 767 -31.77 3.16 -38.87
C GLY A 767 -32.70 2.51 -39.91
N GLU A 768 -32.16 1.80 -40.90
CA GLU A 768 -32.92 1.06 -41.91
C GLU A 768 -32.87 -0.45 -41.65
N VAL A 769 -33.80 -1.20 -42.26
CA VAL A 769 -33.81 -2.67 -42.26
C VAL A 769 -33.67 -3.17 -43.69
N LYS A 770 -32.66 -3.99 -43.94
CA LYS A 770 -32.41 -4.64 -45.24
C LYS A 770 -32.44 -6.15 -45.10
N THR A 771 -33.21 -6.82 -45.95
CA THR A 771 -33.39 -8.28 -45.89
C THR A 771 -32.49 -8.96 -46.92
N TYR A 772 -31.72 -9.94 -46.46
CA TYR A 772 -30.80 -10.73 -47.28
C TYR A 772 -31.23 -12.20 -47.31
N PHE A 773 -31.22 -12.79 -48.50
CA PHE A 773 -31.65 -14.15 -48.80
C PHE A 773 -30.45 -15.06 -49.07
N ARG A 774 -30.72 -16.37 -49.12
CA ARG A 774 -29.73 -17.40 -49.38
C ARG A 774 -28.87 -17.09 -50.61
N GLY A 775 -27.55 -17.20 -50.46
CA GLY A 775 -26.56 -16.93 -51.49
C GLY A 775 -26.10 -15.47 -51.54
N GLN A 776 -26.70 -14.55 -50.78
CA GLN A 776 -26.29 -13.15 -50.77
C GLN A 776 -25.20 -12.90 -49.73
N THR A 777 -24.25 -12.03 -50.09
CA THR A 777 -23.20 -11.53 -49.19
C THR A 777 -23.15 -10.01 -49.25
N ILE A 778 -23.09 -9.38 -48.08
CA ILE A 778 -22.95 -7.93 -47.92
C ILE A 778 -21.80 -7.65 -46.96
N SER A 779 -21.02 -6.62 -47.25
CA SER A 779 -20.03 -6.09 -46.32
C SER A 779 -20.26 -4.61 -46.06
N GLY A 780 -19.58 -4.05 -45.08
CA GLY A 780 -19.57 -2.61 -44.90
C GLY A 780 -18.51 -2.15 -43.92
N THR A 781 -18.14 -0.88 -44.03
CA THR A 781 -17.18 -0.20 -43.16
C THR A 781 -17.86 0.98 -42.47
N TYR A 782 -17.68 1.12 -41.17
CA TYR A 782 -18.20 2.27 -40.44
C TYR A 782 -17.26 3.47 -40.60
N GLY A 783 -17.82 4.60 -41.02
CA GLY A 783 -17.09 5.84 -41.14
C GLY A 783 -17.99 7.06 -41.21
N ASN A 784 -17.54 8.19 -40.67
CA ASN A 784 -18.31 9.44 -40.60
C ASN A 784 -19.70 9.26 -39.96
N GLY A 785 -19.80 8.44 -38.91
CA GLY A 785 -21.03 8.22 -38.15
C GLY A 785 -22.03 7.21 -38.76
N ALA A 786 -21.71 6.56 -39.89
CA ALA A 786 -22.60 5.58 -40.53
C ALA A 786 -21.85 4.39 -41.16
N TRP A 787 -22.54 3.26 -41.30
CA TRP A 787 -22.04 2.11 -42.06
C TRP A 787 -22.17 2.36 -43.56
N LYS A 788 -21.04 2.37 -44.27
CA LYS A 788 -21.00 2.36 -45.73
C LYS A 788 -21.06 0.92 -46.22
N LEU A 789 -22.13 0.57 -46.93
CA LEU A 789 -22.39 -0.79 -47.40
C LEU A 789 -21.76 -1.05 -48.77
N PHE A 790 -21.20 -2.25 -48.94
CA PHE A 790 -20.66 -2.75 -50.20
C PHE A 790 -21.29 -4.11 -50.51
N GLU A 791 -22.16 -4.14 -51.51
CA GLU A 791 -22.68 -5.39 -52.07
C GLU A 791 -21.56 -6.12 -52.80
N ILE A 792 -21.29 -7.34 -52.37
CA ILE A 792 -20.35 -8.21 -53.04
C ILE A 792 -21.15 -8.92 -54.14
N ALA A 793 -21.13 -8.33 -55.34
CA ALA A 793 -21.75 -8.93 -56.51
C ALA A 793 -21.09 -10.29 -56.80
N PHE A 794 -21.92 -11.33 -56.92
CA PHE A 794 -21.52 -12.63 -57.45
C PHE A 794 -21.46 -12.61 -58.96
#